data_AF-A0A817VLJ5-F1
#
_entry.id   AF-A0A817VLJ5-F1
#
_cell.length_a   1.000
_cell.length_b   1.000
_cell.length_c   1.000
_cell.angle_alpha   90.00
_cell.angle_beta   90.00
_cell.angle_gamma   90.00
#
_symmetry.space_group_name_H-M   'P 1'
#
loop_
_entity.id
_entity.type
_entity.pdbx_description
1 polymer ?
#
loop_
_entity_poly.entity_id
_entity_poly.type
_entity_poly.pdbx_seq_one_letter_code
_entity_poly.pdbx_strand_id
1 'polypeptide(L)'
;MISFVFNETSNTYRKYYSTKTPYKSPPSTLVLPLPPTGFELVCTQILARHGCRALEGRKYDKLTMALWTQAKEKQALTEYGQQFGEELQYFISINDKLGRGQLSGLGKIEHQTLAQRLTERILPLFMKVLLTNSSTRISIVNSGKSRTKESSTAFVHGLPVAITHLIDYEPANPALLSFYEDIKYQTCFKKDKQLKDKLRSVQMQPYSRQMARSVLERLYHKSFIDKLANGSYLINDSESGKSIKDEVDAVRMLHGLYLIGPNLREEGIESLLEKYFDLNESAWFAYLHDAKEYYEKGPGLSDRTIIHEMAQILLDDFFLHSEQCSQIDSTHFLRARFTHAEAIIPFAALLKIPILSDKSTPINETYTYENNGWRGELVSPMAANIQWEIYRNYNNDTIDYFPDQQILIRMLFNEYPVPFKYECKPYDMINHFFYTIDELKRCYRISLYDSLDTLDTDDWQTLINIQRMWMGECNGVNILFKLSIPTSEFDFIETFTIKPETLLNITHLYIQSTHKLARPDLIEETDTGAKRLRIDAIHPLTERILPIFINDNADFGPKIRSNMTMLNVQIGTPLSNEFDESFANKHKISTFIDSSTHWYRLDLETLLAELRSRELGGYRTSGKLNDWCISRQRYWGTPIPIIHCNHCGTVPVPMTELPVRLPSLENIKSSSKTGISPLANAHDWIKTRCPKCGHLNAKRETDTMDTFVDSSWYFLRYLDNENTTKPFEPEIANKLMPVDLYIGGLEHGN
;
A
#
# COMPACT_ATOMS: atom_id res chain seq x y z
N MET A 1 -0.99 16.09 -13.58
CA MET A 1 -2.43 16.34 -13.38
C MET A 1 -2.92 16.06 -11.95
N ILE A 2 -2.38 15.07 -11.22
CA ILE A 2 -2.88 14.69 -9.88
C ILE A 2 -2.63 15.76 -8.79
N SER A 3 -1.54 16.52 -8.88
CA SER A 3 -1.26 17.65 -7.97
C SER A 3 -2.28 18.80 -8.09
N PHE A 4 -3.01 18.91 -9.20
CA PHE A 4 -3.91 20.04 -9.46
C PHE A 4 -5.27 19.91 -8.72
N VAL A 5 -5.76 18.69 -8.52
CA VAL A 5 -7.07 18.43 -7.89
C VAL A 5 -7.07 18.73 -6.38
N PHE A 6 -5.91 18.63 -5.72
CA PHE A 6 -5.77 18.88 -4.28
C PHE A 6 -5.15 20.23 -3.92
N ASN A 7 -4.60 20.98 -4.90
CA ASN A 7 -4.08 22.34 -4.70
C ASN A 7 -5.09 23.46 -5.00
N GLU A 8 -6.27 23.15 -5.55
CA GLU A 8 -7.25 24.17 -5.95
C GLU A 8 -8.06 24.79 -4.80
N THR A 9 -7.80 24.44 -3.54
CA THR A 9 -8.21 25.32 -2.43
C THR A 9 -7.15 26.38 -2.25
N SER A 10 -7.35 27.51 -2.93
CA SER A 10 -6.83 28.81 -2.49
C SER A 10 -6.78 28.85 -0.96
N ASN A 11 -5.62 29.21 -0.41
CA ASN A 11 -5.32 29.27 1.03
C ASN A 11 -6.29 30.16 1.84
N THR A 12 -7.27 30.79 1.20
CA THR A 12 -8.21 31.78 1.72
C THR A 12 -9.49 31.22 2.33
N TYR A 13 -9.78 29.90 2.25
CA TYR A 13 -11.04 29.33 2.77
C TYR A 13 -10.93 28.01 3.57
N ARG A 14 -9.73 27.54 3.91
CA ARG A 14 -9.57 26.31 4.69
C ARG A 14 -9.96 26.57 6.16
N LYS A 15 -11.02 25.89 6.64
CA LYS A 15 -11.52 26.02 8.02
C LYS A 15 -10.97 24.98 9.00
N TYR A 16 -10.09 24.08 8.54
CA TYR A 16 -9.31 23.16 9.39
C TYR A 16 -10.13 22.26 10.33
N TYR A 17 -10.98 21.39 9.77
CA TYR A 17 -11.81 20.48 10.59
C TYR A 17 -11.21 19.08 10.81
N SER A 18 -9.97 18.83 10.40
CA SER A 18 -9.30 17.53 10.60
C SER A 18 -10.20 16.38 10.08
N THR A 19 -10.22 15.22 10.75
CA THR A 19 -11.07 14.07 10.41
C THR A 19 -12.58 14.32 10.62
N LYS A 20 -13.00 15.50 11.09
CA LYS A 20 -14.41 15.89 11.25
C LYS A 20 -14.93 16.76 10.13
N THR A 21 -14.11 16.99 9.10
CA THR A 21 -14.50 17.63 7.85
C THR A 21 -15.68 16.87 7.22
N PRO A 22 -16.82 17.53 6.94
CA PRO A 22 -17.89 16.94 6.16
C PRO A 22 -17.42 16.45 4.79
N TYR A 23 -18.05 15.41 4.27
CA TYR A 23 -17.68 14.85 2.98
C TYR A 23 -17.92 15.87 1.85
N LYS A 24 -16.93 16.00 0.96
CA LYS A 24 -17.06 16.80 -0.26
C LYS A 24 -17.12 15.87 -1.46
N SER A 25 -18.32 15.72 -2.02
CA SER A 25 -18.52 14.95 -3.25
C SER A 25 -17.67 15.52 -4.41
N PRO A 26 -17.17 14.67 -5.31
CA PRO A 26 -16.53 15.14 -6.53
C PRO A 26 -17.47 15.99 -7.38
N PRO A 27 -16.94 16.91 -8.20
CA PRO A 27 -17.76 17.65 -9.14
C PRO A 27 -18.36 16.70 -10.18
N SER A 28 -19.57 17.02 -10.68
CA SER A 28 -20.23 16.25 -11.75
C SER A 28 -19.45 16.23 -13.07
N THR A 29 -18.44 17.08 -13.21
CA THR A 29 -17.52 17.14 -14.35
C THR A 29 -16.33 16.18 -14.23
N LEU A 30 -16.18 15.44 -13.12
CA LEU A 30 -15.10 14.46 -12.97
C LEU A 30 -15.25 13.34 -13.99
N VAL A 31 -14.29 13.23 -14.91
CA VAL A 31 -14.21 12.14 -15.88
C VAL A 31 -13.29 11.05 -15.34
N LEU A 32 -13.79 9.81 -15.27
CA LEU A 32 -12.99 8.67 -14.82
C LEU A 32 -12.24 8.03 -16.00
N PRO A 33 -11.00 7.54 -15.79
CA PRO A 33 -10.22 6.84 -16.80
C PRO A 33 -10.99 5.63 -17.36
N LEU A 34 -11.13 5.51 -18.68
CA LEU A 34 -11.84 4.37 -19.27
C LEU A 34 -11.03 3.07 -19.13
N PRO A 35 -11.68 1.91 -18.96
CA PRO A 35 -10.98 0.62 -19.00
C PRO A 35 -10.38 0.35 -20.38
N PRO A 36 -9.33 -0.48 -20.48
CA PRO A 36 -8.79 -0.93 -21.77
C PRO A 36 -9.86 -1.61 -22.65
N THR A 37 -9.66 -1.60 -23.96
CA THR A 37 -10.59 -2.22 -24.91
C THR A 37 -10.82 -3.70 -24.61
N GLY A 38 -12.08 -4.13 -24.60
CA GLY A 38 -12.48 -5.52 -24.29
C GLY A 38 -12.82 -5.77 -22.82
N PHE A 39 -12.53 -4.82 -21.93
CA PHE A 39 -12.84 -4.93 -20.51
C PHE A 39 -14.16 -4.23 -20.16
N GLU A 40 -15.06 -4.95 -19.49
CA GLU A 40 -16.33 -4.42 -18.98
C GLU A 40 -16.39 -4.50 -17.46
N LEU A 41 -17.05 -3.53 -16.81
CA LEU A 41 -17.28 -3.56 -15.36
C LEU A 41 -18.21 -4.73 -15.00
N VAL A 42 -17.76 -5.61 -14.10
CA VAL A 42 -18.53 -6.78 -13.64
C VAL A 42 -18.91 -6.73 -12.17
N CYS A 43 -18.12 -6.04 -11.34
CA CYS A 43 -18.39 -5.87 -9.93
C CYS A 43 -17.82 -4.56 -9.39
N THR A 44 -18.31 -4.15 -8.22
CA THR A 44 -17.72 -3.07 -7.44
C THR A 44 -17.79 -3.39 -5.95
N GLN A 45 -16.92 -2.78 -5.16
CA GLN A 45 -16.97 -2.85 -3.71
C GLN A 45 -16.57 -1.52 -3.09
N ILE A 46 -17.10 -1.25 -1.90
CA ILE A 46 -16.88 -0.01 -1.16
C ILE A 46 -16.66 -0.30 0.33
N LEU A 47 -15.65 0.36 0.91
CA LEU A 47 -15.50 0.54 2.35
C LEU A 47 -15.74 2.02 2.65
N ALA A 48 -16.76 2.33 3.44
CA ALA A 48 -17.13 3.69 3.78
C ALA A 48 -17.14 3.91 5.30
N ARG A 49 -16.54 5.00 5.74
CA ARG A 49 -16.74 5.54 7.08
C ARG A 49 -18.20 5.95 7.26
N HIS A 50 -18.71 5.87 8.48
CA HIS A 50 -19.97 6.55 8.81
C HIS A 50 -19.96 8.04 8.44
N GLY A 51 -21.13 8.60 8.15
CA GLY A 51 -21.30 10.01 7.84
C GLY A 51 -21.15 10.94 9.05
N CYS A 52 -21.41 12.23 8.84
CA CYS A 52 -21.53 13.25 9.86
C CYS A 52 -22.43 12.80 11.02
N ARG A 53 -22.02 13.14 12.25
CA ARG A 53 -22.67 12.66 13.47
C ARG A 53 -22.63 13.66 14.60
N ALA A 54 -23.52 13.48 15.56
CA ALA A 54 -23.49 14.15 16.85
C ALA A 54 -22.24 13.76 17.68
N LEU A 55 -22.01 14.49 18.77
CA LEU A 55 -21.01 14.20 19.79
C LEU A 55 -21.13 12.76 20.27
N GLU A 56 -20.00 12.06 20.35
CA GLU A 56 -19.97 10.62 20.66
C GLU A 56 -20.43 10.30 22.09
N GLY A 57 -20.13 11.20 23.02
CA GLY A 57 -20.40 11.04 24.45
C GLY A 57 -20.23 12.37 25.16
N ARG A 58 -20.48 12.38 26.48
CA ARG A 58 -20.28 13.54 27.34
C ARG A 58 -18.81 13.64 27.71
N LYS A 59 -18.04 14.42 26.95
CA LYS A 59 -16.59 14.57 27.15
C LYS A 59 -16.16 16.00 26.90
N TYR A 60 -16.11 16.41 25.63
CA TYR A 60 -15.65 17.76 25.25
C TYR A 60 -16.57 18.83 25.84
N ASP A 61 -17.87 18.63 25.70
CA ASP A 61 -18.91 19.50 26.18
C ASP A 61 -19.01 19.52 27.71
N LYS A 62 -18.94 18.34 28.35
CA LYS A 62 -18.96 18.20 29.81
C LYS A 62 -17.81 18.98 30.45
N LEU A 63 -16.58 18.78 29.96
CA LEU A 63 -15.39 19.44 30.49
C LEU A 63 -15.38 20.95 30.18
N THR A 64 -15.78 21.35 28.98
CA THR A 64 -15.87 22.76 28.59
C THR A 64 -16.93 23.51 29.41
N MET A 65 -18.09 22.88 29.63
CA MET A 65 -19.14 23.44 30.48
C MET A 65 -18.73 23.54 31.95
N ALA A 66 -17.99 22.55 32.46
CA ALA A 66 -17.46 22.59 33.82
C ALA A 66 -16.46 23.74 34.00
N LEU A 67 -15.57 23.98 33.03
CA LEU A 67 -14.65 25.12 33.06
C LEU A 67 -15.38 26.46 33.02
N TRP A 68 -16.36 26.56 32.13
CA TRP A 68 -17.20 27.75 32.04
C TRP A 68 -17.97 28.02 33.33
N THR A 69 -18.53 26.99 33.96
CA THR A 69 -19.27 27.11 35.23
C THR A 69 -18.35 27.56 36.36
N GLN A 70 -17.15 26.97 36.45
CA GLN A 70 -16.15 27.38 37.44
C GLN A 70 -15.71 28.84 37.23
N ALA A 71 -15.51 29.27 35.98
CA ALA A 71 -15.21 30.66 35.68
C ALA A 71 -16.37 31.59 36.05
N LYS A 72 -17.62 31.19 35.81
CA LYS A 72 -18.82 31.94 36.21
C LYS A 72 -18.90 32.14 37.72
N GLU A 73 -18.70 31.08 38.50
CA GLU A 73 -18.70 31.14 39.97
C GLU A 73 -17.61 32.04 40.53
N LYS A 74 -16.48 32.14 39.83
CA LYS A 74 -15.37 33.04 40.18
C LYS A 74 -15.50 34.44 39.58
N GLN A 75 -16.63 34.76 38.96
CA GLN A 75 -16.87 36.04 38.26
C GLN A 75 -15.75 36.34 37.25
N ALA A 76 -15.27 35.30 36.58
CA ALA A 76 -14.11 35.32 35.70
C ALA A 76 -14.46 35.29 34.20
N LEU A 77 -15.74 35.44 33.84
CA LEU A 77 -16.20 35.48 32.44
C LEU A 77 -16.10 36.89 31.86
N THR A 78 -15.64 36.99 30.61
CA THR A 78 -15.83 38.21 29.80
C THR A 78 -17.29 38.29 29.33
N GLU A 79 -17.70 39.41 28.73
CA GLU A 79 -19.02 39.53 28.08
C GLU A 79 -19.20 38.45 26.99
N TYR A 80 -18.17 38.25 26.16
CA TYR A 80 -18.17 37.21 25.13
C TYR A 80 -18.19 35.79 25.74
N GLY A 81 -17.56 35.61 26.90
CA GLY A 81 -17.62 34.39 27.70
C GLY A 81 -19.01 34.08 28.22
N GLN A 82 -19.81 35.08 28.57
CA GLN A 82 -21.21 34.87 28.99
C GLN A 82 -22.06 34.35 27.82
N GLN A 83 -21.97 35.00 26.65
CA GLN A 83 -22.64 34.55 25.42
C GLN A 83 -22.25 33.12 25.03
N PHE A 84 -20.95 32.80 25.11
CA PHE A 84 -20.45 31.45 24.83
C PHE A 84 -21.14 30.37 25.67
N GLY A 85 -21.45 30.65 26.94
CA GLY A 85 -22.13 29.69 27.82
C GLY A 85 -23.53 29.31 27.33
N GLU A 86 -24.31 30.28 26.88
CA GLU A 86 -25.66 30.06 26.36
C GLU A 86 -25.62 29.25 25.06
N GLU A 87 -24.70 29.60 24.17
CA GLU A 87 -24.51 28.89 22.89
C GLU A 87 -23.99 27.48 23.10
N LEU A 88 -23.10 27.27 24.08
CA LEU A 88 -22.64 25.94 24.45
C LEU A 88 -23.79 25.08 25.00
N GLN A 89 -24.66 25.63 25.84
CA GLN A 89 -25.86 24.92 26.32
C GLN A 89 -26.79 24.55 25.18
N TYR A 90 -27.02 25.48 24.24
CA TYR A 90 -27.82 25.21 23.05
C TYR A 90 -27.20 24.10 22.20
N PHE A 91 -25.89 24.15 21.93
CA PHE A 91 -25.14 23.11 21.22
C PHE A 91 -25.30 21.73 21.87
N ILE A 92 -25.18 21.67 23.21
CA ILE A 92 -25.38 20.43 23.99
C ILE A 92 -26.81 19.91 23.82
N SER A 93 -27.81 20.80 23.89
CA SER A 93 -29.23 20.40 23.78
C SER A 93 -29.56 19.76 22.43
N ILE A 94 -28.99 20.27 21.34
CA ILE A 94 -29.17 19.70 19.99
C ILE A 94 -28.52 18.30 19.92
N ASN A 95 -27.31 18.14 20.46
CA ASN A 95 -26.64 16.84 20.51
C ASN A 95 -27.41 15.81 21.37
N ASP A 96 -27.95 16.22 22.51
CA ASP A 96 -28.78 15.36 23.36
C ASP A 96 -30.10 14.99 22.67
N LYS A 97 -30.72 15.92 21.93
CA LYS A 97 -31.96 15.69 21.17
C LYS A 97 -31.76 14.73 19.98
N LEU A 98 -30.65 14.85 19.26
CA LEU A 98 -30.30 13.92 18.17
C LEU A 98 -30.00 12.51 18.68
N GLY A 99 -29.52 12.40 19.92
CA GLY A 99 -28.93 11.19 20.45
C GLY A 99 -27.42 11.17 20.18
N ARG A 100 -26.65 11.06 21.26
CA ARG A 100 -25.19 11.08 21.18
C ARG A 100 -24.65 9.91 20.35
N GLY A 101 -23.67 10.21 19.51
CA GLY A 101 -23.03 9.28 18.61
C GLY A 101 -23.84 8.91 17.37
N GLN A 102 -25.11 9.33 17.26
CA GLN A 102 -25.97 9.04 16.12
C GLN A 102 -25.68 9.93 14.92
N LEU A 103 -26.11 9.46 13.74
CA LEU A 103 -25.91 10.14 12.48
C LEU A 103 -26.74 11.43 12.43
N SER A 104 -26.13 12.53 12.00
CA SER A 104 -26.84 13.79 11.76
C SER A 104 -27.64 13.72 10.45
N GLY A 105 -28.48 14.72 10.20
CA GLY A 105 -29.16 14.90 8.92
C GLY A 105 -28.16 14.94 7.77
N LEU A 106 -27.04 15.66 7.95
CA LEU A 106 -25.98 15.74 6.94
C LEU A 106 -25.37 14.36 6.68
N GLY A 107 -25.11 13.57 7.74
CA GLY A 107 -24.52 12.24 7.59
C GLY A 107 -25.41 11.26 6.83
N LYS A 108 -26.74 11.42 6.93
CA LYS A 108 -27.70 10.65 6.11
C LYS A 108 -27.61 11.06 4.64
N ILE A 109 -27.57 12.36 4.35
CA ILE A 109 -27.45 12.90 2.99
C ILE A 109 -26.14 12.47 2.33
N GLU A 110 -25.03 12.47 3.08
CA GLU A 110 -23.72 12.02 2.57
C GLU A 110 -23.79 10.60 2.01
N HIS A 111 -24.37 9.65 2.77
CA HIS A 111 -24.47 8.25 2.35
C HIS A 111 -25.53 8.01 1.28
N GLN A 112 -26.66 8.72 1.33
CA GLN A 112 -27.68 8.67 0.29
C GLN A 112 -27.12 9.12 -1.06
N THR A 113 -26.43 10.26 -1.08
CA THR A 113 -25.86 10.80 -2.32
C THR A 113 -24.64 10.00 -2.80
N LEU A 114 -23.86 9.41 -1.90
CA LEU A 114 -22.80 8.47 -2.24
C LEU A 114 -23.34 7.24 -2.98
N ALA A 115 -24.46 6.66 -2.50
CA ALA A 115 -25.13 5.55 -3.15
C ALA A 115 -25.68 5.92 -4.54
N GLN A 116 -26.25 7.13 -4.67
CA GLN A 116 -26.75 7.65 -5.95
C GLN A 116 -25.63 7.77 -6.97
N ARG A 117 -24.51 8.43 -6.63
CA ARG A 117 -23.35 8.57 -7.53
C ARG A 117 -22.69 7.23 -7.87
N LEU A 118 -22.60 6.32 -6.90
CA LEU A 118 -22.13 4.96 -7.17
C LEU A 118 -23.02 4.26 -8.20
N THR A 119 -24.34 4.34 -8.01
CA THR A 119 -25.33 3.75 -8.93
C THR A 119 -25.22 4.34 -10.33
N GLU A 120 -25.17 5.68 -10.45
CA GLU A 120 -25.02 6.38 -11.73
C GLU A 120 -23.77 5.90 -12.47
N ARG A 121 -22.67 5.73 -11.74
CA ARG A 121 -21.39 5.29 -12.30
C ARG A 121 -21.42 3.83 -12.77
N ILE A 122 -22.10 2.95 -12.05
CA ILE A 122 -22.19 1.51 -12.38
C ILE A 122 -23.46 1.16 -13.18
N LEU A 123 -24.18 2.14 -13.70
CA LEU A 123 -25.46 1.95 -14.39
C LEU A 123 -25.42 0.85 -15.49
N PRO A 124 -24.36 0.71 -16.31
CA PRO A 124 -24.29 -0.38 -17.28
C PRO A 124 -24.33 -1.77 -16.64
N LEU A 125 -23.61 -1.97 -15.52
CA LEU A 125 -23.60 -3.22 -14.77
C LEU A 125 -24.98 -3.50 -14.16
N PHE A 126 -25.60 -2.47 -13.58
CA PHE A 126 -26.97 -2.55 -13.05
C PHE A 126 -27.98 -3.00 -14.11
N MET A 127 -27.94 -2.40 -15.30
CA MET A 127 -28.85 -2.76 -16.40
C MET A 127 -28.61 -4.20 -16.86
N LYS A 128 -27.34 -4.64 -16.92
CA LYS A 128 -26.98 -6.01 -17.26
C LYS A 128 -27.59 -7.02 -16.27
N VAL A 129 -27.49 -6.76 -14.96
CA VAL A 129 -28.06 -7.62 -13.90
C VAL A 129 -29.59 -7.73 -14.03
N LEU A 130 -30.28 -6.60 -14.20
CA LEU A 130 -31.75 -6.60 -14.32
C LEU A 130 -32.26 -7.28 -15.61
N LEU A 131 -31.56 -7.11 -16.74
CA LEU A 131 -31.98 -7.67 -18.02
C LEU A 131 -31.70 -9.17 -18.15
N THR A 132 -30.70 -9.68 -17.42
CA THR A 132 -30.28 -11.09 -17.51
C THR A 132 -30.95 -12.00 -16.48
N ASN A 133 -31.78 -11.47 -15.57
CA ASN A 133 -32.32 -12.20 -14.42
C ASN A 133 -31.23 -12.95 -13.64
N SER A 134 -30.07 -12.31 -13.47
CA SER A 134 -28.95 -12.86 -12.72
C SER A 134 -29.32 -13.08 -11.25
N SER A 135 -28.78 -14.14 -10.63
CA SER A 135 -28.88 -14.41 -9.18
C SER A 135 -27.95 -13.53 -8.34
N THR A 136 -27.13 -12.67 -8.97
CA THR A 136 -26.18 -11.78 -8.30
C THR A 136 -26.88 -10.77 -7.39
N ARG A 137 -26.32 -10.56 -6.20
CA ARG A 137 -26.90 -9.73 -5.13
C ARG A 137 -26.01 -8.55 -4.72
N ILE A 138 -26.55 -7.70 -3.85
CA ILE A 138 -25.85 -6.60 -3.20
C ILE A 138 -25.64 -6.96 -1.73
N SER A 139 -24.40 -7.06 -1.28
CA SER A 139 -24.09 -7.29 0.13
C SER A 139 -23.92 -5.97 0.88
N ILE A 140 -24.59 -5.86 2.04
CA ILE A 140 -24.43 -4.75 2.98
C ILE A 140 -23.93 -5.29 4.32
N VAL A 141 -22.73 -4.88 4.74
CA VAL A 141 -22.11 -5.28 6.01
C VAL A 141 -21.66 -4.06 6.81
N ASN A 142 -21.78 -4.11 8.15
CA ASN A 142 -21.40 -3.02 9.03
C ASN A 142 -20.71 -3.52 10.30
N SER A 143 -20.03 -2.60 11.00
CA SER A 143 -19.26 -2.91 12.22
C SER A 143 -20.08 -3.34 13.45
N GLY A 144 -21.41 -3.17 13.41
CA GLY A 144 -22.30 -3.35 14.56
C GLY A 144 -22.50 -2.11 15.43
N LYS A 145 -21.74 -1.03 15.24
CA LYS A 145 -21.99 0.25 15.93
C LYS A 145 -23.23 0.94 15.33
N SER A 146 -24.00 1.67 16.16
CA SER A 146 -25.25 2.32 15.73
C SER A 146 -25.05 3.23 14.51
N ARG A 147 -24.05 4.10 14.55
CA ARG A 147 -23.72 5.04 13.46
C ARG A 147 -23.36 4.36 12.13
N THR A 148 -22.71 3.20 12.15
CA THR A 148 -22.41 2.45 10.92
C THR A 148 -23.65 1.74 10.39
N LYS A 149 -24.51 1.25 11.29
CA LYS A 149 -25.81 0.71 10.90
C LYS A 149 -26.69 1.79 10.26
N GLU A 150 -26.81 2.95 10.89
CA GLU A 150 -27.57 4.10 10.34
C GLU A 150 -27.00 4.57 8.99
N SER A 151 -25.67 4.62 8.86
CA SER A 151 -25.02 4.97 7.58
C SER A 151 -25.33 3.94 6.49
N SER A 152 -25.29 2.65 6.83
CA SER A 152 -25.65 1.58 5.89
C SER A 152 -27.11 1.66 5.45
N THR A 153 -28.02 1.99 6.36
CA THR A 153 -29.43 2.22 6.05
C THR A 153 -29.63 3.45 5.16
N ALA A 154 -28.93 4.55 5.45
CA ALA A 154 -28.97 5.75 4.62
C ALA A 154 -28.42 5.49 3.20
N PHE A 155 -27.34 4.71 3.08
CA PHE A 155 -26.81 4.28 1.78
C PHE A 155 -27.83 3.45 1.01
N VAL A 156 -28.48 2.47 1.65
CA VAL A 156 -29.55 1.68 1.02
C VAL A 156 -30.72 2.56 0.55
N HIS A 157 -31.12 3.56 1.33
CA HIS A 157 -32.14 4.51 0.92
C HIS A 157 -31.74 5.36 -0.30
N GLY A 158 -30.45 5.53 -0.55
CA GLY A 158 -29.95 6.21 -1.75
C GLY A 158 -29.88 5.31 -3.00
N LEU A 159 -29.99 3.99 -2.85
CA LEU A 159 -30.02 3.07 -3.99
C LEU A 159 -31.37 3.15 -4.73
N PRO A 160 -31.42 2.89 -6.05
CA PRO A 160 -32.67 2.80 -6.77
C PRO A 160 -33.61 1.75 -6.18
N VAL A 161 -34.88 2.11 -6.02
CA VAL A 161 -35.93 1.21 -5.51
C VAL A 161 -35.96 -0.11 -6.29
N ALA A 162 -35.71 -0.05 -7.61
CA ALA A 162 -35.69 -1.20 -8.50
C ALA A 162 -34.72 -2.33 -8.10
N ILE A 163 -33.64 -2.06 -7.34
CA ILE A 163 -32.66 -3.09 -6.90
C ILE A 163 -32.67 -3.39 -5.42
N THR A 164 -33.56 -2.75 -4.66
CA THR A 164 -33.65 -3.00 -3.22
C THR A 164 -33.98 -4.47 -2.88
N HIS A 165 -34.66 -5.18 -3.79
CA HIS A 165 -34.96 -6.61 -3.67
C HIS A 165 -33.73 -7.53 -3.89
N LEU A 166 -32.61 -6.99 -4.37
CA LEU A 166 -31.34 -7.69 -4.54
C LEU A 166 -30.42 -7.58 -3.32
N ILE A 167 -30.85 -6.88 -2.26
CA ILE A 167 -30.01 -6.60 -1.09
C ILE A 167 -30.02 -7.78 -0.12
N ASP A 168 -28.83 -8.28 0.18
CA ASP A 168 -28.53 -9.18 1.28
C ASP A 168 -27.85 -8.40 2.42
N TYR A 169 -28.45 -8.47 3.60
CA TYR A 169 -27.88 -7.89 4.81
C TYR A 169 -27.01 -8.93 5.51
N GLU A 170 -25.69 -8.73 5.49
CA GLU A 170 -24.79 -9.57 6.27
C GLU A 170 -24.92 -9.26 7.77
N PRO A 171 -24.69 -10.25 8.65
CA PRO A 171 -24.49 -10.00 10.07
C PRO A 171 -23.37 -8.98 10.30
N ALA A 172 -23.47 -8.22 11.40
CA ALA A 172 -22.42 -7.29 11.76
C ALA A 172 -21.07 -8.01 11.93
N ASN A 173 -20.00 -7.46 11.36
CA ASN A 173 -18.68 -8.07 11.35
C ASN A 173 -17.64 -7.15 12.01
N PRO A 174 -17.60 -7.08 13.35
CA PRO A 174 -16.63 -6.25 14.08
C PRO A 174 -15.18 -6.75 13.93
N ALA A 175 -14.96 -8.04 13.68
CA ALA A 175 -13.61 -8.55 13.43
C ALA A 175 -13.00 -7.91 12.16
N LEU A 176 -13.80 -7.80 11.10
CA LEU A 176 -13.39 -7.17 9.84
C LEU A 176 -13.41 -5.64 9.90
N LEU A 177 -14.41 -5.04 10.55
CA LEU A 177 -14.69 -3.60 10.43
C LEU A 177 -14.37 -2.79 11.68
N SER A 178 -13.91 -3.45 12.75
CA SER A 178 -13.47 -2.87 14.02
C SER A 178 -12.22 -3.56 14.57
N PHE A 179 -11.33 -4.08 13.71
CA PHE A 179 -10.10 -4.80 14.09
C PHE A 179 -9.23 -4.04 15.10
N TYR A 180 -9.26 -2.71 15.07
CA TYR A 180 -8.54 -1.82 15.99
C TYR A 180 -9.05 -1.90 17.46
N GLU A 181 -10.19 -2.54 17.73
CA GLU A 181 -10.70 -2.77 19.09
C GLU A 181 -10.09 -4.00 19.76
N ASP A 182 -9.31 -4.82 19.03
CA ASP A 182 -8.68 -6.02 19.58
C ASP A 182 -7.67 -5.68 20.71
N ILE A 183 -7.72 -6.49 21.77
CA ILE A 183 -7.03 -6.24 23.03
C ILE A 183 -5.51 -6.25 22.92
N LYS A 184 -4.94 -7.07 22.03
CA LYS A 184 -3.49 -7.13 21.81
C LYS A 184 -3.00 -5.77 21.30
N TYR A 185 -3.72 -5.21 20.33
CA TYR A 185 -3.40 -3.90 19.74
C TYR A 185 -3.62 -2.75 20.71
N GLN A 186 -4.78 -2.72 21.39
CA GLN A 186 -5.07 -1.71 22.41
C GLN A 186 -4.01 -1.69 23.52
N THR A 187 -3.45 -2.85 23.88
CA THR A 187 -2.40 -2.96 24.89
C THR A 187 -1.08 -2.36 24.41
N CYS A 188 -0.72 -2.59 23.14
CA CYS A 188 0.48 -2.01 22.53
C CYS A 188 0.48 -0.48 22.67
N PHE A 189 -0.59 0.19 22.21
CA PHE A 189 -0.72 1.66 22.30
C PHE A 189 -0.80 2.17 23.75
N LYS A 190 -1.56 1.49 24.61
CA LYS A 190 -1.72 1.92 26.01
C LYS A 190 -0.43 1.85 26.82
N LYS A 191 0.48 0.94 26.51
CA LYS A 191 1.77 0.83 27.22
C LYS A 191 2.89 1.62 26.55
N ASP A 192 2.62 2.18 25.39
CA ASP A 192 3.64 2.82 24.60
C ASP A 192 4.10 4.16 25.16
N LYS A 193 5.26 4.15 25.81
CA LYS A 193 5.85 5.35 26.41
C LYS A 193 6.38 6.30 25.33
N GLN A 194 7.05 5.79 24.30
CA GLN A 194 7.67 6.60 23.25
C GLN A 194 6.62 7.39 22.46
N LEU A 195 5.51 6.74 22.10
CA LEU A 195 4.38 7.40 21.43
C LEU A 195 3.74 8.46 22.33
N LYS A 196 3.51 8.15 23.61
CA LYS A 196 2.95 9.12 24.57
C LYS A 196 3.86 10.33 24.74
N ASP A 197 5.17 10.11 24.86
CA ASP A 197 6.16 11.17 25.00
C ASP A 197 6.22 12.01 23.72
N LYS A 198 6.16 11.38 22.53
CA LYS A 198 6.09 12.08 21.23
C LYS A 198 4.82 12.95 21.13
N LEU A 199 3.64 12.40 21.38
CA LEU A 199 2.38 13.15 21.36
C LEU A 199 2.37 14.30 22.37
N ARG A 200 2.94 14.08 23.56
CA ARG A 200 3.11 15.13 24.57
C ARG A 200 4.04 16.23 24.09
N SER A 201 5.16 15.88 23.43
CA SER A 201 6.09 16.87 22.88
C SER A 201 5.46 17.75 21.80
N VAL A 202 4.57 17.18 20.96
CA VAL A 202 3.79 17.92 19.97
C VAL A 202 2.78 18.86 20.64
N GLN A 203 2.07 18.37 21.66
CA GLN A 203 1.08 19.16 22.37
C GLN A 203 1.70 20.33 23.15
N MET A 204 2.80 20.10 23.86
CA MET A 204 3.34 21.02 24.88
C MET A 204 4.28 22.10 24.32
N GLN A 205 4.19 22.40 23.02
CA GLN A 205 5.02 23.43 22.39
C GLN A 205 4.65 24.84 22.90
N PRO A 206 5.61 25.79 22.95
CA PRO A 206 5.33 27.18 23.33
C PRO A 206 4.21 27.81 22.51
N TYR A 207 4.16 27.50 21.22
CA TYR A 207 3.12 28.02 20.32
C TYR A 207 1.72 27.51 20.67
N SER A 208 1.59 26.26 21.16
CA SER A 208 0.30 25.74 21.68
C SER A 208 -0.23 26.56 22.85
N ARG A 209 0.64 26.98 23.77
CA ARG A 209 0.24 27.83 24.89
C ARG A 209 -0.15 29.22 24.41
N GLN A 210 0.58 29.79 23.46
CA GLN A 210 0.25 31.09 22.88
C GLN A 210 -1.14 31.07 22.22
N MET A 211 -1.42 30.09 21.36
CA MET A 211 -2.73 29.94 20.71
C MET A 211 -3.83 29.65 21.73
N ALA A 212 -3.56 28.80 22.72
CA ALA A 212 -4.53 28.51 23.78
C ALA A 212 -4.92 29.77 24.56
N ARG A 213 -3.94 30.59 24.97
CA ARG A 213 -4.21 31.84 25.68
C ARG A 213 -4.97 32.84 24.81
N SER A 214 -4.63 32.94 23.52
CA SER A 214 -5.35 33.79 22.57
C SER A 214 -6.85 33.46 22.51
N VAL A 215 -7.21 32.18 22.44
CA VAL A 215 -8.61 31.72 22.48
C VAL A 215 -9.26 32.01 23.83
N LEU A 216 -8.61 31.61 24.94
CA LEU A 216 -9.21 31.70 26.28
C LEU A 216 -9.37 33.14 26.76
N GLU A 217 -8.47 34.07 26.40
CA GLU A 217 -8.55 35.48 26.81
C GLU A 217 -9.77 36.19 26.20
N ARG A 218 -10.39 35.63 25.14
CA ARG A 218 -11.69 36.10 24.65
C ARG A 218 -12.84 35.70 25.57
N LEU A 219 -12.73 34.57 26.28
CA LEU A 219 -13.81 33.98 27.08
C LEU A 219 -13.67 34.24 28.59
N TYR A 220 -12.44 34.34 29.08
CA TYR A 220 -12.11 34.37 30.49
C TYR A 220 -11.13 35.50 30.82
N HIS A 221 -11.23 36.05 32.03
CA HIS A 221 -10.26 37.03 32.54
C HIS A 221 -8.87 36.40 32.71
N LYS A 222 -7.81 37.18 32.42
CA LYS A 222 -6.40 36.73 32.46
C LYS A 222 -6.01 36.05 33.78
N SER A 223 -6.46 36.59 34.91
CA SER A 223 -6.17 36.05 36.24
C SER A 223 -6.72 34.64 36.48
N PHE A 224 -7.80 34.27 35.78
CA PHE A 224 -8.34 32.91 35.81
C PHE A 224 -7.52 31.96 34.94
N ILE A 225 -7.11 32.43 33.76
CA ILE A 225 -6.25 31.67 32.83
C ILE A 225 -4.88 31.41 33.45
N ASP A 226 -4.29 32.38 34.17
CA ASP A 226 -3.01 32.19 34.87
C ASP A 226 -3.08 31.11 35.95
N LYS A 227 -4.20 31.04 36.67
CA LYS A 227 -4.47 29.98 37.65
C LYS A 227 -4.75 28.63 37.00
N LEU A 228 -5.33 28.60 35.80
CA LEU A 228 -5.46 27.38 35.04
C LEU A 228 -4.07 26.89 34.56
N ALA A 229 -3.27 27.79 33.99
CA ALA A 229 -1.96 27.48 33.42
C ALA A 229 -0.93 27.01 34.45
N ASN A 230 -1.00 27.51 35.69
CA ASN A 230 -0.13 27.08 36.78
C ASN A 230 -0.66 25.84 37.54
N GLY A 231 -1.78 25.25 37.10
CA GLY A 231 -2.37 24.05 37.69
C GLY A 231 -3.18 24.29 38.98
N SER A 232 -3.49 25.54 39.34
CA SER A 232 -4.37 25.85 40.47
C SER A 232 -5.83 25.42 40.22
N TYR A 233 -6.22 25.29 38.95
CA TYR A 233 -7.51 24.73 38.56
C TYR A 233 -7.32 23.42 37.81
N LEU A 234 -8.05 22.39 38.26
CA LEU A 234 -8.07 21.07 37.66
C LEU A 234 -9.52 20.62 37.52
N ILE A 235 -9.93 20.29 36.30
CA ILE A 235 -11.26 19.78 36.03
C ILE A 235 -11.11 18.34 35.59
N ASN A 236 -11.59 17.41 36.40
CA ASN A 236 -11.52 15.98 36.14
C ASN A 236 -12.90 15.45 35.79
N ASP A 237 -12.94 14.56 34.80
CA ASP A 237 -14.08 13.71 34.54
C ASP A 237 -13.69 12.25 34.75
N SER A 238 -14.16 11.68 35.86
CA SER A 238 -13.88 10.29 36.23
C SER A 238 -14.50 9.28 35.25
N GLU A 239 -15.58 9.64 34.56
CA GLU A 239 -16.26 8.75 33.61
C GLU A 239 -15.48 8.59 32.31
N SER A 240 -14.98 9.69 31.72
CA SER A 240 -14.16 9.62 30.50
C SER A 240 -12.67 9.42 30.76
N GLY A 241 -12.21 9.56 32.01
CA GLY A 241 -10.79 9.54 32.39
C GLY A 241 -10.00 10.72 31.83
N LYS A 242 -10.69 11.80 31.42
CA LYS A 242 -10.10 13.00 30.83
C LYS A 242 -10.15 14.15 31.81
N SER A 243 -9.24 15.10 31.64
CA SER A 243 -9.18 16.29 32.47
C SER A 243 -8.67 17.49 31.70
N ILE A 244 -9.03 18.68 32.20
CA ILE A 244 -8.42 19.95 31.82
C ILE A 244 -7.42 20.29 32.91
N LYS A 245 -6.13 20.20 32.59
CA LYS A 245 -5.02 20.44 33.52
C LYS A 245 -4.37 21.80 33.33
N ASP A 246 -4.49 22.36 32.13
CA ASP A 246 -3.88 23.61 31.72
C ASP A 246 -4.70 24.28 30.60
N GLU A 247 -4.22 25.43 30.13
CA GLU A 247 -4.85 26.21 29.07
C GLU A 247 -4.93 25.45 27.73
N VAL A 248 -3.95 24.60 27.43
CA VAL A 248 -3.91 23.85 26.17
C VAL A 248 -4.98 22.76 26.19
N ASP A 249 -5.11 22.02 27.28
CA ASP A 249 -6.16 21.02 27.44
C ASP A 249 -7.56 21.65 27.35
N ALA A 250 -7.75 22.85 27.91
CA ALA A 250 -9.02 23.58 27.85
C ALA A 250 -9.43 23.89 26.41
N VAL A 251 -8.51 24.46 25.63
CA VAL A 251 -8.80 24.80 24.23
C VAL A 251 -8.91 23.56 23.36
N ARG A 252 -8.20 22.47 23.65
CA ARG A 252 -8.43 21.19 22.97
C ARG A 252 -9.85 20.63 23.19
N MET A 253 -10.41 20.79 24.40
CA MET A 253 -11.79 20.36 24.65
C MET A 253 -12.78 21.24 23.89
N LEU A 254 -12.59 22.56 23.91
CA LEU A 254 -13.40 23.51 23.15
C LEU A 254 -13.30 23.28 21.63
N HIS A 255 -12.09 23.12 21.11
CA HIS A 255 -11.86 22.87 19.70
C HIS A 255 -12.47 21.54 19.25
N GLY A 256 -12.51 20.52 20.12
CA GLY A 256 -13.26 19.29 19.88
C GLY A 256 -14.75 19.52 19.59
N LEU A 257 -15.36 20.57 20.14
CA LEU A 257 -16.74 20.98 19.84
C LEU A 257 -16.83 21.75 18.52
N TYR A 258 -15.89 22.68 18.30
CA TYR A 258 -15.73 23.41 17.02
C TYR A 258 -15.68 22.46 15.83
N LEU A 259 -14.87 21.39 15.92
CA LEU A 259 -14.74 20.36 14.89
C LEU A 259 -16.07 19.65 14.57
N ILE A 260 -16.99 19.55 15.54
CA ILE A 260 -18.26 18.85 15.36
C ILE A 260 -19.34 19.76 14.76
N GLY A 261 -19.28 21.08 14.98
CA GLY A 261 -20.22 22.06 14.45
C GLY A 261 -20.65 21.79 13.00
N PRO A 262 -19.74 21.72 12.02
CA PRO A 262 -20.08 21.51 10.60
C PRO A 262 -20.87 20.22 10.32
N ASN A 263 -20.74 19.20 11.16
CA ASN A 263 -21.50 17.95 11.02
C ASN A 263 -22.99 18.14 11.33
N LEU A 264 -23.34 19.24 11.98
CA LEU A 264 -24.68 19.57 12.47
C LEU A 264 -25.33 20.70 11.65
N ARG A 265 -24.94 20.83 10.37
CA ARG A 265 -25.50 21.81 9.42
C ARG A 265 -27.00 21.64 9.23
N GLU A 266 -27.45 20.40 9.03
CA GLU A 266 -28.88 20.10 8.86
C GLU A 266 -29.69 20.31 10.16
N GLU A 267 -29.00 20.43 11.29
CA GLU A 267 -29.58 20.84 12.57
C GLU A 267 -29.44 22.33 12.87
N GLY A 268 -28.94 23.11 11.91
CA GLY A 268 -28.93 24.58 11.94
C GLY A 268 -27.86 25.22 12.83
N ILE A 269 -26.84 24.46 13.26
CA ILE A 269 -25.83 24.94 14.22
C ILE A 269 -24.39 24.83 13.71
N GLU A 270 -24.17 24.78 12.39
CA GLU A 270 -22.84 24.57 11.80
C GLU A 270 -21.78 25.58 12.26
N SER A 271 -22.15 26.87 12.28
CA SER A 271 -21.24 27.98 12.53
C SER A 271 -21.32 28.51 13.95
N LEU A 272 -22.11 27.88 14.82
CA LEU A 272 -22.42 28.38 16.17
C LEU A 272 -21.16 28.64 16.99
N LEU A 273 -20.18 27.74 16.87
CA LEU A 273 -18.92 27.83 17.60
C LEU A 273 -17.75 28.38 16.77
N GLU A 274 -17.96 28.70 15.48
CA GLU A 274 -16.87 29.11 14.58
C GLU A 274 -16.23 30.43 14.99
N LYS A 275 -17.04 31.38 15.46
CA LYS A 275 -16.62 32.73 15.87
C LYS A 275 -15.69 32.78 17.09
N TYR A 276 -15.43 31.65 17.75
CA TYR A 276 -14.54 31.57 18.91
C TYR A 276 -13.09 31.23 18.54
N PHE A 277 -12.83 30.94 17.27
CA PHE A 277 -11.50 30.62 16.75
C PHE A 277 -11.19 31.50 15.54
N ASP A 278 -9.98 32.04 15.50
CA ASP A 278 -9.43 32.54 14.24
C ASP A 278 -8.81 31.41 13.38
N LEU A 279 -8.41 31.74 12.16
CA LEU A 279 -7.86 30.76 11.22
C LEU A 279 -6.56 30.12 11.70
N ASN A 280 -5.69 30.87 12.38
CA ASN A 280 -4.39 30.35 12.85
C ASN A 280 -4.59 29.44 14.06
N GLU A 281 -5.50 29.81 14.96
CA GLU A 281 -5.89 29.01 16.12
C GLU A 281 -6.54 27.70 15.67
N SER A 282 -7.52 27.74 14.77
CA SER A 282 -8.14 26.56 14.18
C SER A 282 -7.11 25.68 13.48
N ALA A 283 -6.22 26.27 12.65
CA ALA A 283 -5.17 25.52 11.97
C ALA A 283 -4.26 24.79 12.96
N TRP A 284 -3.85 25.46 14.04
CA TRP A 284 -2.96 24.89 15.04
C TRP A 284 -3.61 23.75 15.81
N PHE A 285 -4.82 23.93 16.32
CA PHE A 285 -5.50 22.87 17.06
C PHE A 285 -5.92 21.71 16.16
N ALA A 286 -6.28 21.97 14.90
CA ALA A 286 -6.46 20.91 13.89
C ALA A 286 -5.18 20.12 13.67
N TYR A 287 -4.02 20.77 13.59
CA TYR A 287 -2.72 20.08 13.54
C TYR A 287 -2.50 19.19 14.76
N LEU A 288 -2.83 19.64 15.97
CA LEU A 288 -2.71 18.80 17.19
C LEU A 288 -3.67 17.59 17.17
N HIS A 289 -4.84 17.71 16.55
CA HIS A 289 -5.73 16.58 16.31
C HIS A 289 -5.17 15.63 15.25
N ASP A 290 -4.71 16.17 14.12
CA ASP A 290 -4.12 15.39 13.03
C ASP A 290 -2.85 14.67 13.45
N ALA A 291 -1.97 15.29 14.22
CA ALA A 291 -0.77 14.65 14.74
C ALA A 291 -1.12 13.42 15.58
N LYS A 292 -2.19 13.50 16.38
CA LYS A 292 -2.67 12.37 17.16
C LYS A 292 -3.17 11.24 16.26
N GLU A 293 -4.01 11.54 15.28
CA GLU A 293 -4.55 10.55 14.35
C GLU A 293 -3.45 9.93 13.46
N TYR A 294 -2.49 10.74 13.02
CA TYR A 294 -1.31 10.32 12.25
C TYR A 294 -0.46 9.31 13.03
N TYR A 295 -0.12 9.60 14.28
CA TYR A 295 0.72 8.72 15.09
C TYR A 295 -0.01 7.49 15.65
N GLU A 296 -1.30 7.61 15.99
CA GLU A 296 -2.06 6.50 16.57
C GLU A 296 -2.65 5.56 15.50
N LYS A 297 -2.92 6.05 14.28
CA LYS A 297 -3.71 5.32 13.28
C LYS A 297 -3.17 5.43 11.84
N GLY A 298 -2.35 6.43 11.53
CA GLY A 298 -1.78 6.66 10.21
C GLY A 298 -0.38 6.07 10.03
N PRO A 299 0.43 6.58 9.08
CA PRO A 299 1.82 6.15 8.86
C PRO A 299 2.71 6.20 10.11
N GLY A 300 2.39 7.07 11.07
CA GLY A 300 3.01 7.10 12.39
C GLY A 300 4.53 7.22 12.38
N LEU A 301 5.17 6.50 13.32
CA LEU A 301 6.63 6.45 13.43
C LEU A 301 7.20 5.34 12.54
N SER A 302 8.37 5.58 11.94
CA SER A 302 8.99 4.66 10.96
C SER A 302 9.35 3.28 11.51
N ASP A 303 9.47 3.14 12.83
CA ASP A 303 9.76 1.88 13.52
C ASP A 303 8.50 1.06 13.88
N ARG A 304 7.33 1.45 13.36
CA ARG A 304 6.05 0.83 13.71
C ARG A 304 5.27 0.41 12.48
N THR A 305 5.11 -0.89 12.34
CA THR A 305 4.36 -1.51 11.23
C THR A 305 2.97 -1.99 11.65
N ILE A 306 2.74 -2.18 12.95
CA ILE A 306 1.49 -2.74 13.53
C ILE A 306 0.20 -2.03 13.08
N ILE A 307 0.28 -0.73 12.76
CA ILE A 307 -0.87 0.08 12.32
C ILE A 307 -1.35 -0.37 10.93
N HIS A 308 -0.44 -0.74 10.04
CA HIS A 308 -0.78 -1.16 8.68
C HIS A 308 -1.13 -2.64 8.66
N GLU A 309 -0.38 -3.45 9.41
CA GLU A 309 -0.58 -4.90 9.53
C GLU A 309 -2.01 -5.26 9.99
N MET A 310 -2.58 -4.52 10.94
CA MET A 310 -3.94 -4.80 11.42
C MET A 310 -5.02 -4.62 10.34
N ALA A 311 -4.79 -3.76 9.35
CA ALA A 311 -5.73 -3.54 8.25
C ALA A 311 -5.62 -4.60 7.15
N GLN A 312 -4.68 -5.56 7.26
CA GLN A 312 -4.50 -6.63 6.30
C GLN A 312 -5.76 -7.47 6.13
N ILE A 313 -6.52 -7.70 7.22
CA ILE A 313 -7.80 -8.41 7.17
C ILE A 313 -8.81 -7.76 6.21
N LEU A 314 -8.80 -6.42 6.09
CA LEU A 314 -9.62 -5.72 5.10
C LEU A 314 -9.10 -5.91 3.69
N LEU A 315 -7.78 -5.87 3.51
CA LEU A 315 -7.17 -6.06 2.20
C LEU A 315 -7.43 -7.47 1.66
N ASP A 316 -7.33 -8.47 2.52
CA ASP A 316 -7.62 -9.87 2.20
C ASP A 316 -9.09 -10.04 1.80
N ASP A 317 -10.02 -9.42 2.52
CA ASP A 317 -11.45 -9.45 2.18
C ASP A 317 -11.78 -8.67 0.89
N PHE A 318 -11.03 -7.61 0.57
CA PHE A 318 -11.12 -6.91 -0.72
C PHE A 318 -10.67 -7.82 -1.88
N PHE A 319 -9.53 -8.51 -1.72
CA PHE A 319 -9.05 -9.47 -2.71
C PHE A 319 -10.01 -10.65 -2.88
N LEU A 320 -10.50 -11.22 -1.77
CA LEU A 320 -11.45 -12.34 -1.81
C LEU A 320 -12.70 -11.98 -2.63
N HIS A 321 -13.27 -10.80 -2.41
CA HIS A 321 -14.43 -10.37 -3.19
C HIS A 321 -14.08 -10.13 -4.67
N SER A 322 -12.92 -9.52 -4.95
CA SER A 322 -12.44 -9.34 -6.33
C SER A 322 -12.27 -10.68 -7.07
N GLU A 323 -11.81 -11.73 -6.38
CA GLU A 323 -11.69 -13.08 -6.93
C GLU A 323 -13.05 -13.75 -7.13
N GLN A 324 -13.99 -13.61 -6.20
CA GLN A 324 -15.36 -14.12 -6.39
C GLN A 324 -16.01 -13.50 -7.63
N CYS A 325 -15.70 -12.23 -7.89
CA CYS A 325 -16.09 -11.52 -9.11
C CYS A 325 -15.41 -11.99 -10.40
N SER A 326 -14.43 -12.91 -10.34
CA SER A 326 -13.87 -13.61 -11.51
C SER A 326 -14.78 -14.74 -12.00
N GLN A 327 -15.59 -15.29 -11.10
CA GLN A 327 -16.36 -16.48 -11.38
C GLN A 327 -17.58 -16.11 -12.23
N ILE A 328 -18.01 -17.02 -13.11
CA ILE A 328 -19.19 -16.84 -13.95
C ILE A 328 -20.45 -16.73 -13.08
N ASP A 329 -20.49 -17.45 -11.96
CA ASP A 329 -21.60 -17.50 -10.99
C ASP A 329 -21.34 -16.65 -9.74
N SER A 330 -20.70 -15.47 -9.89
CA SER A 330 -20.48 -14.57 -8.75
C SER A 330 -21.78 -14.33 -7.98
N THR A 331 -21.73 -14.42 -6.66
CA THR A 331 -22.92 -14.27 -5.81
C THR A 331 -23.30 -12.81 -5.59
N HIS A 332 -22.33 -11.88 -5.66
CA HIS A 332 -22.54 -10.47 -5.38
C HIS A 332 -21.82 -9.59 -6.39
N PHE A 333 -22.52 -8.60 -6.96
CA PHE A 333 -21.92 -7.61 -7.88
C PHE A 333 -21.57 -6.29 -7.17
N LEU A 334 -22.13 -6.04 -5.97
CA LEU A 334 -21.77 -4.93 -5.10
C LEU A 334 -21.61 -5.43 -3.66
N ARG A 335 -20.47 -5.16 -3.03
CA ARG A 335 -20.27 -5.33 -1.59
C ARG A 335 -19.95 -4.02 -0.90
N ALA A 336 -20.83 -3.56 0.01
CA ALA A 336 -20.70 -2.30 0.72
C ALA A 336 -20.47 -2.51 2.22
N ARG A 337 -19.34 -1.98 2.71
CA ARG A 337 -18.84 -2.14 4.09
C ARG A 337 -18.87 -0.80 4.83
N PHE A 338 -19.46 -0.77 6.02
CA PHE A 338 -19.59 0.48 6.81
C PHE A 338 -18.81 0.42 8.12
N THR A 339 -17.86 1.34 8.28
CA THR A 339 -16.86 1.35 9.35
C THR A 339 -16.58 2.77 9.89
N HIS A 340 -15.39 2.98 10.45
CA HIS A 340 -14.94 4.14 11.20
C HIS A 340 -13.65 4.73 10.61
N ALA A 341 -13.27 5.93 11.07
CA ALA A 341 -11.98 6.53 10.71
C ALA A 341 -10.82 5.63 11.14
N GLU A 342 -11.00 4.97 12.28
CA GLU A 342 -10.10 3.97 12.86
C GLU A 342 -9.82 2.76 11.95
N ALA A 343 -10.64 2.51 10.92
CA ALA A 343 -10.35 1.51 9.90
C ALA A 343 -9.90 2.14 8.58
N ILE A 344 -10.49 3.27 8.16
CA ILE A 344 -10.13 3.95 6.91
C ILE A 344 -8.67 4.42 6.93
N ILE A 345 -8.22 5.05 8.01
CA ILE A 345 -6.87 5.61 8.10
C ILE A 345 -5.80 4.51 8.00
N PRO A 346 -5.83 3.43 8.80
CA PRO A 346 -4.82 2.38 8.67
C PRO A 346 -4.93 1.61 7.35
N PHE A 347 -6.14 1.41 6.81
CA PHE A 347 -6.30 0.77 5.50
C PHE A 347 -5.74 1.63 4.36
N ALA A 348 -5.98 2.94 4.36
CA ALA A 348 -5.37 3.87 3.40
C ALA A 348 -3.84 3.91 3.52
N ALA A 349 -3.30 3.80 4.74
CA ALA A 349 -1.86 3.72 4.98
C ALA A 349 -1.27 2.38 4.51
N LEU A 350 -1.94 1.25 4.76
CA LEU A 350 -1.56 -0.07 4.23
C LEU A 350 -1.54 -0.08 2.70
N LEU A 351 -2.55 0.55 2.08
CA LEU A 351 -2.63 0.70 0.64
C LEU A 351 -1.56 1.63 0.07
N LYS A 352 -0.87 2.43 0.92
CA LYS A 352 0.07 3.50 0.55
C LYS A 352 -0.44 4.34 -0.63
N ILE A 353 -1.67 4.86 -0.49
CA ILE A 353 -2.33 5.62 -1.57
C ILE A 353 -1.44 6.83 -1.93
N PRO A 354 -0.89 6.94 -3.15
CA PRO A 354 0.19 7.88 -3.47
C PRO A 354 -0.11 9.38 -3.25
N ILE A 355 -1.38 9.77 -3.30
CA ILE A 355 -1.80 11.16 -3.04
C ILE A 355 -1.83 11.50 -1.56
N LEU A 356 -1.78 10.49 -0.70
CA LEU A 356 -1.68 10.63 0.73
C LEU A 356 -0.20 10.50 1.08
N SER A 357 0.29 11.34 1.98
CA SER A 357 1.64 11.14 2.51
C SER A 357 1.69 9.79 3.22
N ASP A 358 2.42 8.85 2.63
CA ASP A 358 2.72 7.51 3.15
C ASP A 358 3.99 7.49 4.01
N LYS A 359 4.70 8.62 4.06
CA LYS A 359 5.93 8.78 4.82
C LYS A 359 5.64 8.72 6.32
N SER A 360 6.04 7.61 6.94
CA SER A 360 6.23 7.52 8.39
C SER A 360 7.32 8.49 8.85
N THR A 361 7.15 9.05 10.04
CA THR A 361 8.09 10.04 10.60
C THR A 361 9.23 9.31 11.31
N PRO A 362 10.50 9.61 11.01
CA PRO A 362 11.63 9.11 11.77
C PRO A 362 11.50 9.39 13.27
N ILE A 363 12.02 8.51 14.13
CA ILE A 363 11.89 8.64 15.60
C ILE A 363 12.41 9.99 16.13
N ASN A 364 13.48 10.51 15.52
CA ASN A 364 14.12 11.78 15.88
C ASN A 364 13.44 13.02 15.27
N GLU A 365 12.50 12.85 14.35
CA GLU A 365 11.75 13.94 13.73
C GLU A 365 10.35 14.08 14.34
N THR A 366 9.67 15.18 14.01
CA THR A 366 8.30 15.42 14.45
C THR A 366 7.44 15.73 13.24
N TYR A 367 6.34 14.99 13.08
CA TYR A 367 5.29 15.30 12.13
C TYR A 367 4.83 16.76 12.27
N THR A 368 4.94 17.52 11.19
CA THR A 368 4.37 18.85 11.04
C THR A 368 3.63 18.93 9.71
N TYR A 369 2.77 19.94 9.58
CA TYR A 369 2.13 20.23 8.30
C TYR A 369 3.12 20.66 7.22
N GLU A 370 4.30 21.16 7.57
CA GLU A 370 5.32 21.62 6.63
C GLU A 370 6.16 20.48 6.07
N ASN A 371 6.50 19.49 6.91
CA ASN A 371 7.38 18.38 6.51
C ASN A 371 6.64 17.11 6.05
N ASN A 372 5.31 17.07 6.19
CA ASN A 372 4.49 15.92 5.87
C ASN A 372 3.13 16.35 5.31
N GLY A 373 2.72 15.73 4.19
CA GLY A 373 1.46 16.06 3.51
C GLY A 373 0.20 15.44 4.13
N TRP A 374 0.32 14.58 5.15
CA TRP A 374 -0.82 13.86 5.73
C TRP A 374 -1.79 14.84 6.39
N ARG A 375 -3.09 14.73 6.11
CA ARG A 375 -4.14 15.56 6.74
C ARG A 375 -5.37 14.70 7.00
N GLY A 376 -5.94 14.81 8.19
CA GLY A 376 -7.13 14.05 8.58
C GLY A 376 -8.33 14.37 7.68
N GLU A 377 -8.42 15.61 7.20
CA GLU A 377 -9.49 16.06 6.30
C GLU A 377 -9.39 15.51 4.86
N LEU A 378 -8.20 15.10 4.43
CA LEU A 378 -7.98 14.48 3.11
C LEU A 378 -8.07 12.96 3.20
N VAL A 379 -7.48 12.38 4.26
CA VAL A 379 -7.35 10.94 4.45
C VAL A 379 -8.66 10.33 4.93
N SER A 380 -9.33 10.97 5.88
CA SER A 380 -10.56 10.43 6.45
C SER A 380 -11.47 11.58 6.88
N PRO A 381 -12.08 12.33 5.93
CA PRO A 381 -13.27 13.14 6.22
C PRO A 381 -14.44 12.26 6.69
N MET A 382 -15.56 12.85 7.09
CA MET A 382 -16.81 12.11 7.26
C MET A 382 -17.20 11.43 5.94
N ALA A 383 -17.85 10.27 6.00
CA ALA A 383 -18.19 9.44 4.83
C ALA A 383 -17.02 9.11 3.87
N ALA A 384 -15.77 9.25 4.32
CA ALA A 384 -14.59 8.85 3.57
C ALA A 384 -14.72 7.40 3.09
N ASN A 385 -14.28 7.13 1.86
CA ASN A 385 -14.53 5.84 1.24
C ASN A 385 -13.39 5.40 0.31
N ILE A 386 -13.17 4.09 0.26
CA ILE A 386 -12.27 3.40 -0.68
C ILE A 386 -13.13 2.44 -1.49
N GLN A 387 -13.03 2.51 -2.81
CA GLN A 387 -13.84 1.71 -3.72
C GLN A 387 -12.94 1.00 -4.72
N TRP A 388 -13.18 -0.28 -4.97
CA TRP A 388 -12.56 -1.01 -6.06
C TRP A 388 -13.62 -1.36 -7.10
N GLU A 389 -13.29 -1.13 -8.35
CA GLU A 389 -14.11 -1.50 -9.50
C GLU A 389 -13.37 -2.57 -10.29
N ILE A 390 -14.09 -3.66 -10.57
CA ILE A 390 -13.54 -4.89 -11.10
C ILE A 390 -14.07 -5.06 -12.52
N TYR A 391 -13.15 -5.17 -13.46
CA TYR A 391 -13.42 -5.26 -14.90
C TYR A 391 -12.98 -6.62 -15.42
N ARG A 392 -13.77 -7.23 -16.30
CA ARG A 392 -13.45 -8.52 -16.94
C ARG A 392 -13.27 -8.37 -18.44
N ASN A 393 -12.27 -9.05 -19.00
CA ASN A 393 -12.06 -9.14 -20.45
C ASN A 393 -13.03 -10.15 -21.09
N TYR A 394 -13.69 -9.76 -22.18
CA TYR A 394 -14.59 -10.62 -22.96
C TYR A 394 -14.11 -10.92 -24.39
N ASN A 395 -12.88 -10.53 -24.77
CA ASN A 395 -12.34 -10.82 -26.09
C ASN A 395 -11.84 -12.28 -26.20
N ASN A 396 -12.31 -13.00 -27.23
CA ASN A 396 -12.20 -14.47 -27.39
C ASN A 396 -10.81 -15.02 -27.76
N ASP A 397 -9.82 -14.20 -28.11
CA ASP A 397 -8.61 -14.71 -28.80
C ASP A 397 -7.47 -15.18 -27.87
N THR A 398 -7.58 -15.01 -26.55
CA THR A 398 -6.53 -15.40 -25.57
C THR A 398 -7.06 -16.16 -24.36
N ILE A 399 -8.31 -16.64 -24.43
CA ILE A 399 -9.06 -17.22 -23.30
C ILE A 399 -8.33 -18.37 -22.58
N ASP A 400 -7.47 -19.12 -23.28
CA ASP A 400 -6.96 -20.41 -22.79
C ASP A 400 -5.64 -20.37 -21.99
N TYR A 401 -4.92 -19.24 -21.94
CA TYR A 401 -3.53 -19.26 -21.43
C TYR A 401 -3.34 -18.70 -20.01
N PHE A 402 -4.12 -17.71 -19.56
CA PHE A 402 -3.97 -17.11 -18.22
C PHE A 402 -5.31 -16.57 -17.68
N PRO A 403 -6.07 -17.33 -16.87
CA PRO A 403 -7.36 -16.91 -16.34
C PRO A 403 -7.27 -15.70 -15.40
N ASP A 404 -6.14 -15.51 -14.71
CA ASP A 404 -5.96 -14.42 -13.74
C ASP A 404 -5.62 -13.05 -14.40
N GLN A 405 -5.22 -13.06 -15.68
CA GLN A 405 -5.10 -11.85 -16.51
C GLN A 405 -6.44 -11.36 -17.05
N GLN A 406 -7.54 -12.03 -16.71
CA GLN A 406 -8.89 -11.67 -17.19
C GLN A 406 -9.51 -10.52 -16.41
N ILE A 407 -8.95 -10.13 -15.25
CA ILE A 407 -9.51 -9.08 -14.40
C ILE A 407 -8.57 -7.90 -14.21
N LEU A 408 -9.14 -6.72 -14.32
CA LEU A 408 -8.51 -5.46 -13.93
C LEU A 408 -9.25 -4.81 -12.76
N ILE A 409 -8.49 -4.20 -11.87
CA ILE A 409 -9.01 -3.46 -10.73
C ILE A 409 -8.61 -1.99 -10.87
N ARG A 410 -9.59 -1.11 -10.66
CA ARG A 410 -9.40 0.34 -10.51
C ARG A 410 -9.78 0.76 -9.09
N MET A 411 -8.95 1.59 -8.46
CA MET A 411 -9.24 2.15 -7.14
C MET A 411 -9.76 3.58 -7.23
N LEU A 412 -10.82 3.86 -6.47
CA LEU A 412 -11.29 5.20 -6.16
C LEU A 412 -11.07 5.48 -4.68
N PHE A 413 -10.52 6.65 -4.36
CA PHE A 413 -10.37 7.15 -2.99
C PHE A 413 -11.14 8.45 -2.84
N ASN A 414 -12.13 8.45 -1.93
CA ASN A 414 -13.13 9.51 -1.81
C ASN A 414 -13.74 9.86 -3.19
N GLU A 415 -14.09 8.82 -3.95
CA GLU A 415 -14.62 8.87 -5.33
C GLU A 415 -13.68 9.43 -6.41
N TYR A 416 -12.43 9.81 -6.10
CA TYR A 416 -11.42 10.20 -7.10
C TYR A 416 -10.59 8.99 -7.55
N PRO A 417 -10.29 8.84 -8.86
CA PRO A 417 -9.44 7.77 -9.34
C PRO A 417 -8.01 7.98 -8.85
N VAL A 418 -7.44 6.95 -8.23
CA VAL A 418 -6.07 6.98 -7.72
C VAL A 418 -5.32 5.73 -8.18
N PRO A 419 -4.02 5.83 -8.50
CA PRO A 419 -3.19 4.66 -8.69
C PRO A 419 -3.05 3.89 -7.37
N PHE A 420 -2.72 2.59 -7.47
CA PHE A 420 -2.22 1.83 -6.33
C PHE A 420 -0.79 2.28 -5.98
N LYS A 421 -0.19 1.70 -4.92
CA LYS A 421 1.16 2.09 -4.49
C LYS A 421 2.20 1.93 -5.60
N TYR A 422 3.23 2.76 -5.59
CA TYR A 422 4.22 2.88 -6.67
C TYR A 422 4.99 1.58 -7.00
N GLU A 423 5.01 0.62 -6.08
CA GLU A 423 5.61 -0.70 -6.27
C GLU A 423 4.75 -1.63 -7.15
N CYS A 424 3.48 -1.26 -7.38
CA CYS A 424 2.56 -2.00 -8.23
C CYS A 424 2.72 -1.57 -9.69
N LYS A 425 2.80 -2.55 -10.60
CA LYS A 425 2.88 -2.33 -12.04
C LYS A 425 1.46 -2.12 -12.62
N PRO A 426 1.16 -0.99 -13.25
CA PRO A 426 -0.12 -0.83 -13.94
C PRO A 426 -0.18 -1.73 -15.18
N TYR A 427 -1.39 -2.10 -15.58
CA TYR A 427 -1.65 -2.88 -16.80
C TYR A 427 -1.22 -2.13 -18.07
N ASP A 428 -1.37 -0.81 -18.07
CA ASP A 428 -0.98 0.07 -19.17
C ASP A 428 -0.18 1.26 -18.62
N MET A 429 0.96 1.53 -19.25
CA MET A 429 1.89 2.64 -18.96
C MET A 429 1.34 4.02 -19.39
N ILE A 430 0.23 4.07 -20.12
CA ILE A 430 -0.49 5.32 -20.44
C ILE A 430 -1.63 5.52 -19.43
N ASN A 431 -2.30 4.43 -19.07
CA ASN A 431 -3.46 4.42 -18.18
C ASN A 431 -3.12 3.73 -16.85
N HIS A 432 -2.41 4.45 -15.98
CA HIS A 432 -1.89 3.98 -14.69
C HIS A 432 -2.94 3.69 -13.60
N PHE A 433 -4.22 3.53 -13.95
CA PHE A 433 -5.32 3.34 -13.00
C PHE A 433 -5.88 1.91 -12.97
N PHE A 434 -5.39 1.03 -13.84
CA PHE A 434 -5.86 -0.35 -13.95
C PHE A 434 -4.72 -1.32 -13.68
N TYR A 435 -4.98 -2.32 -12.84
CA TYR A 435 -3.98 -3.29 -12.38
C TYR A 435 -4.58 -4.68 -12.41
N THR A 436 -3.80 -5.71 -12.77
CA THR A 436 -4.27 -7.09 -12.65
C THR A 436 -4.34 -7.49 -11.18
N ILE A 437 -5.24 -8.42 -10.85
CA ILE A 437 -5.36 -8.89 -9.47
C ILE A 437 -4.08 -9.57 -8.97
N ASP A 438 -3.39 -10.32 -9.82
CA ASP A 438 -2.11 -10.96 -9.49
C ASP A 438 -1.03 -9.94 -9.17
N GLU A 439 -0.97 -8.87 -9.96
CA GLU A 439 0.00 -7.82 -9.75
C GLU A 439 -0.27 -7.10 -8.43
N LEU A 440 -1.54 -6.82 -8.12
CA LEU A 440 -1.91 -6.26 -6.82
C LEU A 440 -1.59 -7.23 -5.67
N LYS A 441 -1.89 -8.52 -5.81
CA LYS A 441 -1.52 -9.54 -4.81
C LYS A 441 0.00 -9.62 -4.64
N ARG A 442 0.78 -9.65 -5.71
CA ARG A 442 2.25 -9.62 -5.68
C ARG A 442 2.76 -8.37 -4.99
N CYS A 443 2.21 -7.22 -5.35
CA CYS A 443 2.61 -5.91 -4.85
C CYS A 443 2.28 -5.73 -3.36
N TYR A 444 1.12 -6.21 -2.90
CA TYR A 444 0.66 -6.11 -1.52
C TYR A 444 1.00 -7.31 -0.64
N ARG A 445 1.63 -8.36 -1.18
CA ARG A 445 2.20 -9.43 -0.37
C ARG A 445 3.25 -8.83 0.58
N ILE A 446 3.14 -9.20 1.85
CA ILE A 446 4.22 -9.06 2.81
C ILE A 446 5.41 -9.85 2.26
N SER A 447 6.61 -9.27 2.30
CA SER A 447 7.80 -9.98 1.82
C SER A 447 8.00 -11.27 2.62
N LEU A 448 8.62 -12.30 2.03
CA LEU A 448 8.91 -13.52 2.78
C LEU A 448 9.67 -13.21 4.07
N TYR A 449 10.60 -12.24 4.02
CA TYR A 449 11.36 -11.77 5.17
C TYR A 449 10.49 -11.20 6.29
N ASP A 450 9.57 -10.29 5.95
CA ASP A 450 8.69 -9.63 6.92
C ASP A 450 7.59 -10.58 7.43
N SER A 451 7.18 -11.55 6.61
CA SER A 451 6.16 -12.54 7.00
C SER A 451 6.63 -13.44 8.15
N LEU A 452 7.94 -13.55 8.37
CA LEU A 452 8.50 -14.29 9.50
C LEU A 452 8.10 -13.71 10.86
N ASP A 453 7.80 -12.40 10.93
CA ASP A 453 7.33 -11.76 12.17
C ASP A 453 5.90 -12.16 12.54
N THR A 454 5.17 -12.80 11.63
CA THR A 454 3.80 -13.30 11.87
C THR A 454 3.78 -14.70 12.48
N LEU A 455 4.91 -15.41 12.49
CA LEU A 455 5.04 -16.74 13.05
C LEU A 455 5.22 -16.69 14.57
N ASP A 456 4.71 -17.69 15.28
CA ASP A 456 4.95 -17.82 16.72
C ASP A 456 6.44 -18.04 16.99
N THR A 457 7.06 -17.10 17.70
CA THR A 457 8.48 -17.14 18.01
C THR A 457 8.84 -18.31 18.91
N ASP A 458 7.92 -18.79 19.77
CA ASP A 458 8.25 -19.86 20.71
C ASP A 458 8.52 -21.20 19.98
N ASP A 459 7.89 -21.42 18.83
CA ASP A 459 8.03 -22.64 18.03
C ASP A 459 9.03 -22.51 16.86
N TRP A 460 9.15 -21.33 16.23
CA TRP A 460 9.87 -21.16 14.96
C TRP A 460 11.19 -20.37 15.06
N GLN A 461 11.59 -19.88 16.24
CA GLN A 461 12.72 -18.92 16.37
C GLN A 461 14.00 -19.34 15.66
N THR A 462 14.37 -20.62 15.75
CA THR A 462 15.61 -21.13 15.13
C THR A 462 15.53 -21.08 13.60
N LEU A 463 14.40 -21.50 13.03
CA LEU A 463 14.17 -21.47 11.58
C LEU A 463 14.04 -20.03 11.07
N ILE A 464 13.36 -19.15 11.81
CA ILE A 464 13.27 -17.71 11.50
C ILE A 464 14.68 -17.13 11.37
N ASN A 465 15.59 -17.44 12.30
CA ASN A 465 16.96 -16.94 12.25
C ASN A 465 17.74 -17.48 11.05
N ILE A 466 17.58 -18.77 10.72
CA ILE A 466 18.20 -19.40 9.54
C ILE A 466 17.72 -18.72 8.26
N GLN A 467 16.40 -18.58 8.09
CA GLN A 467 15.80 -17.97 6.91
C GLN A 467 16.16 -16.50 6.77
N ARG A 468 16.17 -15.71 7.86
CA ARG A 468 16.65 -14.32 7.84
C ARG A 468 18.12 -14.23 7.42
N MET A 469 18.97 -15.12 7.92
CA MET A 469 20.38 -15.16 7.55
C MET A 469 20.57 -15.51 6.07
N TRP A 470 19.79 -16.45 5.56
CA TRP A 470 19.81 -16.93 4.17
C TRP A 470 19.30 -15.87 3.20
N MET A 471 18.11 -15.32 3.46
CA MET A 471 17.51 -14.26 2.65
C MET A 471 18.33 -12.96 2.71
N GLY A 472 18.81 -12.58 3.90
CA GLY A 472 19.43 -11.27 4.15
C GLY A 472 18.41 -10.12 4.18
N GLU A 473 18.79 -9.02 4.82
CA GLU A 473 17.96 -7.82 4.88
C GLU A 473 17.80 -7.17 3.50
N CYS A 474 16.59 -6.71 3.18
CA CYS A 474 16.29 -5.94 1.97
C CYS A 474 16.84 -4.50 2.07
N ASN A 475 18.16 -4.36 2.14
CA ASN A 475 18.85 -3.10 2.41
C ASN A 475 19.39 -2.39 1.16
N GLY A 476 19.21 -2.95 -0.03
CA GLY A 476 19.71 -2.37 -1.27
C GLY A 476 18.71 -2.44 -2.42
N VAL A 477 19.20 -2.15 -3.62
CA VAL A 477 18.42 -2.22 -4.87
C VAL A 477 19.27 -2.81 -5.97
N ASN A 478 18.63 -3.56 -6.86
CA ASN A 478 19.23 -3.93 -8.15
C ASN A 478 18.95 -2.84 -9.18
N ILE A 479 19.94 -2.57 -10.03
CA ILE A 479 19.87 -1.59 -11.11
C ILE A 479 20.40 -2.25 -12.37
N LEU A 480 19.63 -2.15 -13.45
CA LEU A 480 20.02 -2.61 -14.78
C LEU A 480 20.54 -1.44 -15.61
N PHE A 481 21.73 -1.61 -16.17
CA PHE A 481 22.34 -0.67 -17.10
C PHE A 481 22.33 -1.27 -18.49
N LYS A 482 21.72 -0.56 -19.45
CA LYS A 482 21.72 -1.00 -20.85
C LYS A 482 23.13 -0.89 -21.41
N LEU A 483 23.58 -1.91 -22.15
CA LEU A 483 24.84 -1.85 -22.88
C LEU A 483 24.68 -0.99 -24.13
N SER A 484 25.64 -0.12 -24.39
CA SER A 484 25.71 0.73 -25.59
C SER A 484 25.70 -0.10 -26.88
N ILE A 485 26.33 -1.27 -26.85
CA ILE A 485 26.32 -2.27 -27.93
C ILE A 485 25.90 -3.61 -27.31
N PRO A 486 24.74 -4.17 -27.70
CA PRO A 486 24.32 -5.47 -27.24
C PRO A 486 25.29 -6.57 -27.67
N THR A 487 25.49 -7.56 -26.82
CA THR A 487 26.24 -8.77 -27.16
C THR A 487 25.27 -9.91 -27.48
N SER A 488 25.75 -11.02 -28.04
CA SER A 488 24.91 -12.20 -28.29
C SER A 488 24.28 -12.81 -27.03
N GLU A 489 24.78 -12.46 -25.83
CA GLU A 489 24.39 -13.02 -24.55
C GLU A 489 23.81 -11.98 -23.56
N PHE A 490 24.10 -10.69 -23.75
CA PHE A 490 23.77 -9.63 -22.80
C PHE A 490 23.33 -8.34 -23.51
N ASP A 491 22.15 -7.86 -23.14
CA ASP A 491 21.64 -6.52 -23.48
C ASP A 491 21.83 -5.52 -22.33
N PHE A 492 21.96 -6.04 -21.11
CA PHE A 492 22.08 -5.27 -19.86
C PHE A 492 23.19 -5.84 -18.98
N ILE A 493 23.70 -4.99 -18.10
CA ILE A 493 24.56 -5.37 -16.97
C ILE A 493 23.86 -4.98 -15.67
N GLU A 494 23.75 -5.92 -14.74
CA GLU A 494 23.09 -5.73 -13.46
C GLU A 494 24.10 -5.42 -12.34
N THR A 495 23.74 -4.54 -11.43
CA THR A 495 24.50 -4.27 -10.21
C THR A 495 23.55 -4.17 -9.01
N PHE A 496 24.07 -4.50 -7.83
CA PHE A 496 23.39 -4.27 -6.55
C PHE A 496 24.08 -3.13 -5.80
N THR A 497 23.30 -2.27 -5.12
CA THR A 497 23.85 -1.26 -4.22
C THR A 497 23.01 -1.11 -2.97
N ILE A 498 23.68 -1.04 -1.81
CA ILE A 498 23.07 -0.67 -0.52
C ILE A 498 22.99 0.84 -0.30
N LYS A 499 23.53 1.64 -1.23
CA LYS A 499 23.53 3.10 -1.21
C LYS A 499 22.79 3.69 -2.42
N PRO A 500 21.49 3.39 -2.61
CA PRO A 500 20.73 3.85 -3.77
C PRO A 500 20.61 5.39 -3.87
N GLU A 501 20.82 6.13 -2.78
CA GLU A 501 20.93 7.58 -2.78
C GLU A 501 22.09 8.12 -3.65
N THR A 502 23.08 7.28 -3.97
CA THR A 502 24.20 7.63 -4.85
C THR A 502 23.90 7.42 -6.34
N LEU A 503 22.69 6.97 -6.69
CA LEU A 503 22.29 6.60 -8.05
C LEU A 503 22.65 7.66 -9.10
N LEU A 504 22.38 8.94 -8.82
CA LEU A 504 22.64 10.02 -9.77
C LEU A 504 24.15 10.38 -9.87
N ASN A 505 24.97 9.93 -8.91
CA ASN A 505 26.39 10.24 -8.82
C ASN A 505 27.30 9.16 -9.43
N ILE A 506 26.72 8.18 -10.12
CA ILE A 506 27.48 7.12 -10.79
C ILE A 506 28.22 7.69 -11.99
N THR A 507 29.52 7.41 -12.08
CA THR A 507 30.41 7.92 -13.15
C THR A 507 30.97 6.80 -14.03
N HIS A 508 31.11 5.59 -13.49
CA HIS A 508 31.63 4.42 -14.19
C HIS A 508 31.17 3.14 -13.47
N LEU A 509 31.40 1.99 -14.10
CA LEU A 509 31.17 0.67 -13.51
C LEU A 509 32.49 -0.10 -13.41
N TYR A 510 32.60 -0.98 -12.43
CA TYR A 510 33.66 -1.98 -12.32
C TYR A 510 33.08 -3.36 -12.58
N ILE A 511 33.88 -4.24 -13.19
CA ILE A 511 33.63 -5.67 -13.24
C ILE A 511 34.86 -6.45 -12.75
N GLN A 512 34.65 -7.65 -12.21
CA GLN A 512 35.77 -8.57 -11.94
C GLN A 512 36.27 -9.22 -13.23
N SER A 513 37.52 -9.65 -13.22
CA SER A 513 38.15 -10.40 -14.31
C SER A 513 37.48 -11.76 -14.60
N THR A 514 36.69 -12.27 -13.65
CA THR A 514 35.89 -13.50 -13.78
C THR A 514 34.53 -13.28 -14.45
N HIS A 515 34.12 -12.02 -14.68
CA HIS A 515 32.84 -11.70 -15.28
C HIS A 515 32.79 -12.14 -16.75
N LYS A 516 31.63 -12.61 -17.24
CA LYS A 516 31.48 -13.11 -18.62
C LYS A 516 31.78 -12.09 -19.72
N LEU A 517 31.65 -10.79 -19.41
CA LEU A 517 32.03 -9.70 -20.32
C LEU A 517 33.53 -9.40 -20.34
N ALA A 518 34.32 -9.90 -19.38
CA ALA A 518 35.78 -9.70 -19.31
C ALA A 518 36.53 -10.61 -20.30
N ARG A 519 36.14 -10.59 -21.58
CA ARG A 519 36.73 -11.41 -22.65
C ARG A 519 37.81 -10.62 -23.40
N PRO A 520 38.92 -11.26 -23.84
CA PRO A 520 40.03 -10.57 -24.49
C PRO A 520 39.65 -9.73 -25.71
N ASP A 521 38.62 -10.12 -26.46
CA ASP A 521 38.09 -9.40 -27.63
C ASP A 521 37.40 -8.08 -27.27
N LEU A 522 36.86 -7.97 -26.06
CA LEU A 522 36.17 -6.78 -25.55
C LEU A 522 37.07 -5.87 -24.72
N ILE A 523 38.30 -6.27 -24.43
CA ILE A 523 39.20 -5.51 -23.54
C ILE A 523 40.10 -4.56 -24.34
N GLU A 524 40.29 -3.37 -23.79
CA GLU A 524 41.31 -2.41 -24.19
C GLU A 524 42.08 -1.89 -22.97
N GLU A 525 43.30 -1.40 -23.21
CA GLU A 525 44.11 -0.73 -22.21
C GLU A 525 44.11 0.77 -22.50
N THR A 526 43.77 1.56 -21.49
CA THR A 526 43.73 3.03 -21.59
C THR A 526 45.14 3.61 -21.50
N ASP A 527 45.32 4.88 -21.92
CA ASP A 527 46.59 5.62 -21.79
C ASP A 527 47.12 5.71 -20.34
N THR A 528 46.27 5.41 -19.36
CA THR A 528 46.59 5.43 -17.92
C THR A 528 46.88 4.05 -17.35
N GLY A 529 46.93 3.01 -18.19
CA GLY A 529 47.19 1.61 -17.82
C GLY A 529 46.00 0.88 -17.20
N ALA A 530 44.80 1.48 -17.17
CA ALA A 530 43.60 0.77 -16.75
C ALA A 530 43.05 -0.12 -17.88
N LYS A 531 42.58 -1.32 -17.53
CA LYS A 531 41.85 -2.22 -18.41
C LYS A 531 40.36 -1.85 -18.42
N ARG A 532 39.80 -1.61 -19.60
CA ARG A 532 38.42 -1.19 -19.83
C ARG A 532 37.77 -2.09 -20.88
N LEU A 533 36.44 -2.21 -20.84
CA LEU A 533 35.69 -2.77 -21.95
C LEU A 533 35.50 -1.74 -23.08
N ARG A 534 35.60 -2.20 -24.33
CA ARG A 534 35.26 -1.45 -25.55
C ARG A 534 33.77 -1.10 -25.67
N ILE A 535 32.96 -1.64 -24.76
CA ILE A 535 31.53 -1.37 -24.63
C ILE A 535 31.26 -0.61 -23.35
N ASP A 536 30.39 0.38 -23.43
CA ASP A 536 29.97 1.21 -22.30
C ASP A 536 28.57 0.83 -21.82
N ALA A 537 28.26 1.19 -20.58
CA ALA A 537 26.92 1.14 -20.00
C ALA A 537 26.20 2.48 -20.18
N ILE A 538 24.88 2.47 -20.18
CA ILE A 538 24.04 3.68 -20.22
C ILE A 538 23.37 3.85 -18.86
N HIS A 539 23.56 5.01 -18.24
CA HIS A 539 22.93 5.34 -16.98
C HIS A 539 21.39 5.34 -17.14
N PRO A 540 20.65 4.59 -16.30
CA PRO A 540 19.23 4.29 -16.56
C PRO A 540 18.27 5.49 -16.49
N LEU A 541 18.61 6.52 -15.70
CA LEU A 541 17.84 7.77 -15.60
C LEU A 541 18.41 8.92 -16.46
N THR A 542 19.71 9.17 -16.33
CA THR A 542 20.37 10.34 -16.95
C THR A 542 20.83 10.11 -18.39
N GLU A 543 20.77 8.86 -18.88
CA GLU A 543 21.24 8.43 -20.21
C GLU A 543 22.72 8.72 -20.52
N ARG A 544 23.50 9.12 -19.51
CA ARG A 544 24.94 9.31 -19.63
C ARG A 544 25.63 7.98 -19.94
N ILE A 545 26.67 8.06 -20.76
CA ILE A 545 27.53 6.93 -21.07
C ILE A 545 28.51 6.72 -19.90
N LEU A 546 28.55 5.50 -19.38
CA LEU A 546 29.35 5.07 -18.24
C LEU A 546 30.40 4.06 -18.71
N PRO A 547 31.70 4.38 -18.65
CA PRO A 547 32.74 3.42 -19.00
C PRO A 547 32.78 2.25 -17.99
N ILE A 548 33.10 1.05 -18.50
CA ILE A 548 33.17 -0.18 -17.71
C ILE A 548 34.63 -0.62 -17.57
N PHE A 549 35.15 -0.66 -16.33
CA PHE A 549 36.53 -1.02 -16.02
C PHE A 549 36.65 -2.42 -15.42
N ILE A 550 37.74 -3.11 -15.71
CA ILE A 550 38.07 -4.38 -15.04
C ILE A 550 38.94 -4.06 -13.83
N ASN A 551 38.42 -4.30 -12.63
CA ASN A 551 39.12 -3.98 -11.38
C ASN A 551 38.75 -4.95 -10.26
N ASP A 552 39.59 -5.97 -10.05
CA ASP A 552 39.38 -6.98 -8.99
C ASP A 552 39.54 -6.43 -7.57
N ASN A 553 40.07 -5.22 -7.40
CA ASN A 553 40.23 -4.57 -6.10
C ASN A 553 39.01 -3.74 -5.68
N ALA A 554 38.03 -3.55 -6.56
CA ALA A 554 36.79 -2.87 -6.18
C ALA A 554 36.01 -3.70 -5.15
N ASP A 555 35.23 -3.02 -4.31
CA ASP A 555 34.38 -3.70 -3.33
C ASP A 555 33.08 -4.15 -3.99
N PHE A 556 33.02 -5.43 -4.38
CA PHE A 556 31.83 -6.07 -4.95
C PHE A 556 30.83 -6.54 -3.88
N GLY A 557 30.97 -6.09 -2.63
CA GLY A 557 30.10 -6.45 -1.52
C GLY A 557 30.40 -7.84 -0.94
N PRO A 558 29.48 -8.40 -0.13
CA PRO A 558 29.70 -9.66 0.56
C PRO A 558 29.93 -10.81 -0.43
N LYS A 559 31.10 -11.47 -0.34
CA LYS A 559 31.47 -12.65 -1.13
C LYS A 559 30.53 -13.83 -0.85
N ILE A 560 29.43 -13.94 -1.57
CA ILE A 560 28.50 -15.06 -1.44
C ILE A 560 29.02 -16.24 -2.25
N ARG A 561 29.08 -17.41 -1.62
CA ARG A 561 29.72 -18.65 -2.10
C ARG A 561 28.96 -19.38 -3.22
N SER A 562 28.44 -18.69 -4.24
CA SER A 562 27.91 -19.37 -5.42
C SER A 562 28.70 -18.98 -6.66
N ASN A 563 29.22 -19.99 -7.36
CA ASN A 563 29.86 -19.87 -8.67
C ASN A 563 28.84 -19.52 -9.79
N MET A 564 27.75 -18.81 -9.47
CA MET A 564 26.75 -18.34 -10.43
C MET A 564 26.91 -16.83 -10.62
N THR A 565 27.41 -16.52 -11.81
CA THR A 565 27.93 -15.27 -12.34
C THR A 565 26.86 -14.19 -12.61
N MET A 566 26.40 -13.39 -11.64
CA MET A 566 25.59 -12.21 -11.99
C MET A 566 25.80 -10.88 -11.26
N LEU A 567 26.59 -10.78 -10.18
CA LEU A 567 26.86 -9.46 -9.58
C LEU A 567 28.36 -9.19 -9.32
N ASN A 568 29.22 -9.70 -10.19
CA ASN A 568 30.64 -9.27 -10.24
C ASN A 568 30.76 -7.90 -10.92
N VAL A 569 29.86 -6.98 -10.57
CA VAL A 569 29.69 -5.65 -11.14
C VAL A 569 29.45 -4.68 -9.97
N GLN A 570 30.14 -3.56 -9.96
CA GLN A 570 30.04 -2.54 -8.90
C GLN A 570 29.94 -1.13 -9.52
N ILE A 571 29.22 -0.23 -8.86
CA ILE A 571 29.12 1.18 -9.28
C ILE A 571 30.28 2.02 -8.72
N GLY A 572 30.84 2.89 -9.55
CA GLY A 572 31.85 3.88 -9.15
C GLY A 572 31.20 5.24 -8.86
N THR A 573 31.31 5.69 -7.61
CA THR A 573 30.67 6.91 -7.08
C THR A 573 31.68 7.86 -6.40
N PRO A 574 32.52 8.58 -7.19
CA PRO A 574 33.60 9.43 -6.68
C PRO A 574 33.19 10.46 -5.63
N LEU A 575 31.95 10.96 -5.66
CA LEU A 575 31.47 11.95 -4.68
C LEU A 575 31.17 11.38 -3.29
N SER A 576 31.09 10.05 -3.17
CA SER A 576 30.68 9.35 -1.94
C SER A 576 31.65 8.25 -1.49
N ASN A 577 32.74 8.03 -2.23
CA ASN A 577 33.71 6.97 -1.97
C ASN A 577 35.14 7.38 -2.38
N GLU A 578 36.05 7.42 -1.40
CA GLU A 578 37.46 7.83 -1.59
C GLU A 578 38.26 6.92 -2.54
N PHE A 579 37.93 5.62 -2.59
CA PHE A 579 38.54 4.69 -3.53
C PHE A 579 38.15 5.03 -4.97
N ASP A 580 36.86 5.30 -5.19
CA ASP A 580 36.33 5.67 -6.50
C ASP A 580 36.84 7.04 -6.94
N GLU A 581 37.00 7.98 -6.01
CA GLU A 581 37.61 9.29 -6.27
C GLU A 581 39.07 9.13 -6.71
N SER A 582 39.85 8.36 -5.97
CA SER A 582 41.26 8.09 -6.30
C SER A 582 41.40 7.39 -7.65
N PHE A 583 40.53 6.42 -7.94
CA PHE A 583 40.49 5.71 -9.22
C PHE A 583 40.11 6.65 -10.37
N ALA A 584 39.05 7.44 -10.21
CA ALA A 584 38.60 8.39 -11.22
C ALA A 584 39.67 9.44 -11.54
N ASN A 585 40.32 10.00 -10.53
CA ASN A 585 41.41 10.97 -10.70
C ASN A 585 42.62 10.36 -11.42
N LYS A 586 43.04 9.15 -11.03
CA LYS A 586 44.17 8.45 -11.67
C LYS A 586 43.90 8.14 -13.14
N HIS A 587 42.68 7.72 -13.45
CA HIS A 587 42.29 7.25 -14.79
C HIS A 587 41.55 8.31 -15.61
N LYS A 588 41.54 9.57 -15.16
CA LYS A 588 40.93 10.74 -15.84
C LYS A 588 39.46 10.52 -16.20
N ILE A 589 38.70 9.86 -15.33
CA ILE A 589 37.25 9.67 -15.49
C ILE A 589 36.56 10.98 -15.11
N SER A 590 35.63 11.45 -15.96
CA SER A 590 34.88 12.67 -15.67
C SER A 590 34.01 12.47 -14.42
N THR A 591 34.22 13.32 -13.42
CA THR A 591 33.36 13.43 -12.23
C THR A 591 32.33 14.55 -12.35
N PHE A 592 32.28 15.23 -13.51
CA PHE A 592 31.31 16.30 -13.75
C PHE A 592 29.89 15.72 -13.81
N ILE A 593 29.04 16.28 -12.98
CA ILE A 593 27.65 15.90 -12.83
C ILE A 593 26.79 17.16 -13.02
N ASP A 594 25.95 17.16 -14.06
CA ASP A 594 25.00 18.25 -14.28
C ASP A 594 23.79 18.13 -13.34
N SER A 595 23.90 18.80 -12.19
CA SER A 595 22.83 18.86 -11.19
C SER A 595 21.66 19.77 -11.58
N SER A 596 21.68 20.40 -12.76
CA SER A 596 20.57 21.24 -13.24
C SER A 596 19.40 20.43 -13.80
N THR A 597 19.63 19.15 -14.10
CA THR A 597 18.61 18.22 -14.60
C THR A 597 17.47 18.02 -13.57
N HIS A 598 16.26 17.74 -14.06
CA HIS A 598 15.08 17.59 -13.21
C HIS A 598 15.21 16.44 -12.19
N TRP A 599 16.04 15.44 -12.48
CA TRP A 599 16.30 14.29 -11.61
C TRP A 599 16.81 14.67 -10.22
N TYR A 600 17.65 15.71 -10.09
CA TYR A 600 18.21 16.16 -8.81
C TYR A 600 17.19 16.87 -7.89
N ARG A 601 15.97 17.10 -8.39
CA ARG A 601 14.87 17.68 -7.60
C ARG A 601 13.90 16.62 -7.08
N LEU A 602 14.07 15.36 -7.49
CA LEU A 602 13.22 14.25 -7.08
C LEU A 602 13.83 13.55 -5.86
N ASP A 603 12.98 13.03 -4.98
CA ASP A 603 13.41 12.16 -3.89
C ASP A 603 13.79 10.75 -4.39
N LEU A 604 14.47 9.99 -3.53
CA LEU A 604 14.95 8.65 -3.87
C LEU A 604 13.83 7.70 -4.30
N GLU A 605 12.70 7.70 -3.61
CA GLU A 605 11.62 6.75 -3.93
C GLU A 605 10.97 7.05 -5.28
N THR A 606 10.90 8.32 -5.65
CA THR A 606 10.51 8.75 -7.00
C THR A 606 11.52 8.29 -8.06
N LEU A 607 12.82 8.42 -7.79
CA LEU A 607 13.87 7.94 -8.70
C LEU A 607 13.83 6.41 -8.87
N LEU A 608 13.61 5.67 -7.78
CA LEU A 608 13.45 4.22 -7.82
C LEU A 608 12.15 3.82 -8.54
N ALA A 609 11.07 4.58 -8.39
CA ALA A 609 9.83 4.37 -9.12
C ALA A 609 10.03 4.55 -10.63
N GLU A 610 10.81 5.55 -11.03
CA GLU A 610 11.16 5.75 -12.44
C GLU A 610 11.94 4.54 -13.00
N LEU A 611 12.94 4.02 -12.27
CA LEU A 611 13.64 2.79 -12.66
C LEU A 611 12.67 1.61 -12.82
N ARG A 612 11.74 1.43 -11.88
CA ARG A 612 10.74 0.36 -11.92
C ARG A 612 9.83 0.48 -13.14
N SER A 613 9.37 1.70 -13.44
CA SER A 613 8.51 1.98 -14.61
C SER A 613 9.19 1.65 -15.94
N ARG A 614 10.52 1.81 -16.00
CA ARG A 614 11.34 1.48 -17.18
C ARG A 614 11.79 0.03 -17.21
N GLU A 615 11.42 -0.77 -16.21
CA GLU A 615 11.88 -2.14 -15.99
C GLU A 615 13.41 -2.26 -15.86
N LEU A 616 14.05 -1.23 -15.30
CA LEU A 616 15.51 -1.14 -15.10
C LEU A 616 15.94 -1.41 -13.65
N GLY A 617 15.09 -2.11 -12.87
CA GLY A 617 15.31 -2.39 -11.45
C GLY A 617 14.63 -1.39 -10.53
N GLY A 618 15.28 -1.02 -9.42
CA GLY A 618 14.74 -0.08 -8.42
C GLY A 618 13.82 -0.72 -7.36
N TYR A 619 13.76 -2.04 -7.30
CA TYR A 619 13.09 -2.78 -6.22
C TYR A 619 14.04 -2.92 -5.04
N ARG A 620 13.54 -2.67 -3.82
CA ARG A 620 14.27 -2.99 -2.59
C ARG A 620 14.47 -4.51 -2.54
N THR A 621 15.72 -4.93 -2.41
CA THR A 621 16.10 -6.34 -2.41
C THR A 621 17.28 -6.57 -1.47
N SER A 622 17.50 -7.83 -1.13
CA SER A 622 18.68 -8.28 -0.42
C SER A 622 19.79 -8.61 -1.39
N GLY A 623 21.03 -8.27 -1.03
CA GLY A 623 22.21 -8.69 -1.78
C GLY A 623 22.53 -10.18 -1.64
N LYS A 624 21.80 -10.94 -0.80
CA LYS A 624 22.04 -12.38 -0.56
C LYS A 624 21.10 -13.31 -1.33
N LEU A 625 19.83 -12.94 -1.43
CA LEU A 625 18.80 -13.79 -2.02
C LEU A 625 18.99 -13.83 -3.55
N ASN A 626 18.99 -15.03 -4.11
CA ASN A 626 19.07 -15.24 -5.56
C ASN A 626 17.80 -15.95 -6.02
N ASP A 627 17.45 -15.79 -7.29
CA ASP A 627 16.34 -16.52 -7.89
C ASP A 627 16.54 -18.03 -7.77
N TRP A 628 15.44 -18.72 -7.54
CA TRP A 628 15.46 -20.17 -7.46
C TRP A 628 15.63 -20.78 -8.86
N CYS A 629 16.82 -21.33 -9.11
CA CYS A 629 17.05 -22.16 -10.28
C CYS A 629 16.27 -23.49 -10.14
N ILE A 630 15.15 -23.62 -10.85
CA ILE A 630 14.29 -24.82 -10.82
C ILE A 630 14.67 -25.86 -11.87
N SER A 631 15.38 -25.50 -12.94
CA SER A 631 15.67 -26.42 -14.03
C SER A 631 16.79 -27.40 -13.68
N ARG A 632 16.63 -28.66 -14.08
CA ARG A 632 17.59 -29.74 -13.82
C ARG A 632 17.83 -30.52 -15.11
N GLN A 633 19.10 -30.76 -15.41
CA GLN A 633 19.52 -31.61 -16.53
C GLN A 633 19.43 -33.09 -16.13
N ARG A 634 18.22 -33.55 -15.80
CA ARG A 634 17.91 -34.90 -15.32
C ARG A 634 16.73 -35.47 -16.11
N TYR A 635 16.62 -36.79 -16.12
CA TYR A 635 15.47 -37.47 -16.72
C TYR A 635 14.28 -37.51 -15.74
N TRP A 636 14.54 -37.89 -14.48
CA TRP A 636 13.49 -38.13 -13.49
C TRP A 636 13.08 -36.82 -12.80
N GLY A 637 12.05 -36.19 -13.35
CA GLY A 637 11.41 -35.00 -12.84
C GLY A 637 10.28 -34.56 -13.77
N THR A 638 9.49 -33.60 -13.33
CA THR A 638 8.37 -33.06 -14.11
C THR A 638 8.91 -32.30 -15.33
N PRO A 639 8.54 -32.65 -16.58
CA PRO A 639 8.95 -31.89 -17.76
C PRO A 639 8.48 -30.43 -17.66
N ILE A 640 9.39 -29.48 -17.92
CA ILE A 640 9.03 -28.06 -17.91
C ILE A 640 8.10 -27.80 -19.12
N PRO A 641 6.86 -27.28 -18.91
CA PRO A 641 5.85 -27.14 -19.97
C PRO A 641 6.11 -25.91 -20.85
N ILE A 642 7.31 -25.87 -21.45
CA ILE A 642 7.79 -24.80 -22.31
C ILE A 642 8.19 -25.37 -23.67
N ILE A 643 7.95 -24.60 -24.72
CA ILE A 643 8.32 -24.88 -26.11
C ILE A 643 9.18 -23.71 -26.63
N HIS A 644 10.28 -24.04 -27.28
CA HIS A 644 11.16 -23.09 -27.96
C HIS A 644 10.84 -23.07 -29.46
N CYS A 645 10.45 -21.91 -29.97
CA CYS A 645 10.13 -21.68 -31.38
C CYS A 645 11.06 -20.62 -31.97
N ASN A 646 11.68 -20.91 -33.11
CA ASN A 646 12.60 -19.97 -33.78
C ASN A 646 11.93 -18.65 -34.24
N HIS A 647 10.59 -18.62 -34.33
CA HIS A 647 9.85 -17.43 -34.74
C HIS A 647 9.23 -16.68 -33.55
N CYS A 648 8.70 -17.40 -32.56
CA CYS A 648 7.98 -16.80 -31.43
C CYS A 648 8.81 -16.70 -30.14
N GLY A 649 10.02 -17.27 -30.12
CA GLY A 649 10.80 -17.44 -28.91
C GLY A 649 10.23 -18.55 -28.01
N THR A 650 10.34 -18.35 -26.71
CA THR A 650 9.83 -19.26 -25.67
C THR A 650 8.32 -19.09 -25.52
N VAL A 651 7.57 -20.19 -25.66
CA VAL A 651 6.11 -20.21 -25.54
C VAL A 651 5.66 -21.32 -24.58
N PRO A 652 4.63 -21.08 -23.75
CA PRO A 652 4.11 -22.11 -22.85
C PRO A 652 3.34 -23.20 -23.62
N VAL A 653 3.31 -24.41 -23.06
CA VAL A 653 2.39 -25.46 -23.48
C VAL A 653 0.97 -25.08 -23.04
N PRO A 654 -0.06 -25.26 -23.89
CA PRO A 654 -1.46 -24.98 -23.50
C PRO A 654 -1.91 -25.83 -22.31
N MET A 655 -2.75 -25.27 -21.43
CA MET A 655 -3.29 -25.99 -20.25
C MET A 655 -4.01 -27.29 -20.64
N THR A 656 -4.70 -27.30 -21.78
CA THR A 656 -5.43 -28.46 -22.32
C THR A 656 -4.51 -29.58 -22.83
N GLU A 657 -3.22 -29.29 -23.04
CA GLU A 657 -2.21 -30.28 -23.44
C GLU A 657 -1.41 -30.82 -22.25
N LEU A 658 -1.72 -30.40 -21.03
CA LEU A 658 -1.12 -30.96 -19.83
C LEU A 658 -1.75 -32.33 -19.49
N PRO A 659 -0.97 -33.26 -18.90
CA PRO A 659 0.46 -33.15 -18.59
C PRO A 659 1.36 -33.42 -19.80
N VAL A 660 2.49 -32.72 -19.89
CA VAL A 660 3.60 -33.13 -20.77
C VAL A 660 4.23 -34.38 -20.17
N ARG A 661 3.93 -35.54 -20.75
CA ARG A 661 4.39 -36.84 -20.23
C ARG A 661 5.86 -37.07 -20.58
N LEU A 662 6.62 -37.62 -19.64
CA LEU A 662 7.97 -38.11 -19.90
C LEU A 662 7.95 -39.20 -21.01
N PRO A 663 8.92 -39.20 -21.93
CA PRO A 663 9.06 -40.27 -22.93
C PRO A 663 9.53 -41.57 -22.25
N SER A 664 9.29 -42.73 -22.87
CA SER A 664 9.76 -44.02 -22.35
C SER A 664 11.29 -44.06 -22.21
N LEU A 665 11.76 -44.60 -21.08
CA LEU A 665 13.19 -44.81 -20.77
C LEU A 665 13.91 -45.68 -21.79
N GLU A 666 13.19 -46.61 -22.44
CA GLU A 666 13.77 -47.55 -23.43
C GLU A 666 14.44 -46.81 -24.60
N ASN A 667 14.01 -45.57 -24.86
CA ASN A 667 14.48 -44.75 -25.97
C ASN A 667 15.56 -43.72 -25.58
N ILE A 668 15.98 -43.67 -24.30
CA ILE A 668 16.95 -42.68 -23.80
C ILE A 668 18.22 -43.39 -23.35
N LYS A 669 19.29 -43.26 -24.14
CA LYS A 669 20.63 -43.70 -23.71
C LYS A 669 21.06 -42.83 -22.52
N SER A 670 21.27 -43.48 -21.36
CA SER A 670 21.87 -42.84 -20.18
C SER A 670 23.22 -42.25 -20.56
N SER A 671 23.36 -40.93 -20.49
CA SER A 671 24.68 -40.28 -20.54
C SER A 671 24.77 -39.19 -19.48
N SER A 672 25.19 -39.59 -18.28
CA SER A 672 25.44 -38.74 -17.11
C SER A 672 26.85 -38.09 -17.10
N LYS A 673 27.38 -37.66 -18.26
CA LYS A 673 28.74 -37.07 -18.31
C LYS A 673 28.89 -35.76 -19.09
N THR A 674 27.85 -35.28 -19.78
CA THR A 674 27.97 -34.10 -20.68
C THR A 674 27.38 -32.82 -20.13
N GLY A 675 26.73 -32.84 -18.96
CA GLY A 675 26.02 -31.67 -18.41
C GLY A 675 24.77 -31.28 -19.19
N ILE A 676 24.31 -32.10 -20.14
CA ILE A 676 23.13 -31.90 -20.97
C ILE A 676 22.01 -32.82 -20.50
N SER A 677 20.75 -32.36 -20.52
CA SER A 677 19.61 -33.18 -20.10
C SER A 677 19.49 -34.46 -20.93
N PRO A 678 19.21 -35.63 -20.31
CA PRO A 678 18.93 -36.87 -21.04
C PRO A 678 17.77 -36.76 -22.04
N LEU A 679 16.79 -35.89 -21.78
CA LEU A 679 15.66 -35.68 -22.67
C LEU A 679 16.08 -35.05 -24.01
N ALA A 680 17.24 -34.42 -24.11
CA ALA A 680 17.79 -33.90 -25.36
C ALA A 680 18.05 -34.99 -26.42
N ASN A 681 18.16 -36.25 -25.99
CA ASN A 681 18.32 -37.41 -26.87
C ASN A 681 16.98 -38.03 -27.31
N ALA A 682 15.84 -37.59 -26.75
CA ALA A 682 14.52 -38.09 -27.09
C ALA A 682 13.97 -37.39 -28.35
N HIS A 683 14.63 -37.60 -29.50
CA HIS A 683 14.42 -36.81 -30.72
C HIS A 683 12.97 -36.71 -31.22
N ASP A 684 12.16 -37.74 -31.00
CA ASP A 684 10.74 -37.72 -31.40
C ASP A 684 9.86 -36.99 -30.39
N TRP A 685 10.20 -37.05 -29.11
CA TRP A 685 9.46 -36.37 -28.03
C TRP A 685 9.71 -34.86 -28.02
N ILE A 686 10.95 -34.43 -28.29
CA ILE A 686 11.34 -33.01 -28.30
C ILE A 686 10.61 -32.26 -29.42
N LYS A 687 10.44 -32.89 -30.60
CA LYS A 687 9.82 -32.24 -31.75
C LYS A 687 8.34 -32.00 -31.47
N THR A 688 7.91 -30.75 -31.62
CA THR A 688 6.50 -30.40 -31.45
C THR A 688 6.12 -29.23 -32.36
N ARG A 689 4.83 -28.94 -32.43
CA ARG A 689 4.30 -27.76 -33.10
C ARG A 689 4.30 -26.58 -32.13
N CYS A 690 4.63 -25.38 -32.61
CA CYS A 690 4.45 -24.16 -31.82
C CYS A 690 2.94 -23.87 -31.66
N PRO A 691 2.41 -23.77 -30.43
CA PRO A 691 0.99 -23.50 -30.20
C PRO A 691 0.57 -22.09 -30.66
N LYS A 692 1.51 -21.13 -30.67
CA LYS A 692 1.24 -19.72 -31.05
C LYS A 692 1.17 -19.48 -32.56
N CYS A 693 2.04 -20.12 -33.36
CA CYS A 693 2.13 -19.86 -34.81
C CYS A 693 1.96 -21.09 -35.69
N GLY A 694 1.80 -22.28 -35.12
CA GLY A 694 1.60 -23.52 -35.85
C GLY A 694 2.83 -24.09 -36.56
N HIS A 695 4.02 -23.48 -36.46
CA HIS A 695 5.25 -24.00 -37.08
C HIS A 695 5.67 -25.37 -36.51
N LEU A 696 6.12 -26.27 -37.39
CA LEU A 696 6.47 -27.67 -37.06
C LEU A 696 7.87 -27.87 -36.48
N ASN A 697 8.74 -26.85 -36.55
CA ASN A 697 10.13 -26.93 -36.11
C ASN A 697 10.33 -26.40 -34.67
N ALA A 698 9.32 -26.53 -33.81
CA ALA A 698 9.44 -26.15 -32.41
C ALA A 698 9.98 -27.32 -31.57
N LYS A 699 10.61 -27.01 -30.44
CA LYS A 699 11.24 -28.00 -29.55
C LYS A 699 10.74 -27.83 -28.13
N ARG A 700 10.35 -28.92 -27.46
CA ARG A 700 10.06 -28.90 -26.02
C ARG A 700 11.32 -28.56 -25.22
N GLU A 701 11.13 -27.92 -24.07
CA GLU A 701 12.17 -27.83 -23.04
C GLU A 701 12.61 -29.23 -22.64
N THR A 702 13.91 -29.42 -22.52
CA THR A 702 14.53 -30.71 -22.21
C THR A 702 14.88 -30.83 -20.74
N ASP A 703 14.95 -29.73 -20.00
CA ASP A 703 15.15 -29.79 -18.56
C ASP A 703 13.86 -30.18 -17.82
N THR A 704 14.04 -30.78 -16.65
CA THR A 704 12.94 -31.11 -15.72
C THR A 704 12.96 -30.18 -14.53
N MET A 705 11.82 -30.03 -13.85
CA MET A 705 11.72 -29.30 -12.60
C MET A 705 12.45 -30.03 -11.46
N ASP A 706 12.99 -29.26 -10.53
CA ASP A 706 13.59 -29.75 -9.29
C ASP A 706 12.55 -30.35 -8.34
N THR A 707 12.95 -31.34 -7.54
CA THR A 707 12.06 -32.03 -6.59
C THR A 707 11.40 -31.11 -5.55
N PHE A 708 12.03 -29.97 -5.24
CA PHE A 708 11.44 -29.01 -4.29
C PHE A 708 10.22 -28.29 -4.88
N VAL A 709 10.03 -28.28 -6.21
CA VAL A 709 8.80 -27.79 -6.84
C VAL A 709 7.61 -28.66 -6.40
N ASP A 710 7.81 -29.97 -6.36
CA ASP A 710 6.77 -30.92 -5.96
C ASP A 710 6.43 -30.77 -4.46
N SER A 711 7.45 -30.64 -3.60
CA SER A 711 7.26 -30.51 -2.15
C SER A 711 6.83 -29.12 -1.69
N SER A 712 6.75 -28.12 -2.58
CA SER A 712 6.33 -26.76 -2.22
C SER A 712 4.83 -26.60 -2.01
N TRP A 713 4.02 -27.59 -2.42
CA TRP A 713 2.55 -27.49 -2.35
C TRP A 713 1.83 -28.80 -2.00
N TYR A 714 2.56 -29.90 -1.76
CA TYR A 714 1.99 -31.23 -1.49
C TYR A 714 0.99 -31.27 -0.32
N PHE A 715 1.20 -30.44 0.71
CA PHE A 715 0.30 -30.33 1.87
C PHE A 715 -1.09 -29.80 1.49
N LEU A 716 -1.19 -28.97 0.45
CA LEU A 716 -2.46 -28.53 -0.12
C LEU A 716 -3.11 -29.66 -0.93
N ARG A 717 -2.31 -30.42 -1.68
CA ARG A 717 -2.80 -31.55 -2.47
C ARG A 717 -3.40 -32.65 -1.61
N TYR A 718 -2.90 -32.87 -0.39
CA TYR A 718 -3.50 -33.85 0.52
C TYR A 718 -4.95 -33.55 0.89
N LEU A 719 -5.35 -32.27 0.85
CA LEU A 719 -6.72 -31.87 1.16
C LEU A 719 -7.71 -32.23 0.04
N ASP A 720 -7.21 -32.41 -1.18
CA ASP A 720 -8.01 -32.65 -2.40
C ASP A 720 -7.24 -33.51 -3.42
N ASN A 721 -6.84 -34.71 -2.99
CA ASN A 721 -5.88 -35.55 -3.70
C ASN A 721 -6.44 -36.22 -4.97
N GLU A 722 -7.77 -36.30 -5.10
CA GLU A 722 -8.47 -36.93 -6.23
C GLU A 722 -8.86 -35.94 -7.34
N ASN A 723 -8.68 -34.64 -7.13
CA ASN A 723 -9.08 -33.62 -8.10
C ASN A 723 -8.23 -33.68 -9.39
N THR A 724 -8.88 -33.92 -10.52
CA THR A 724 -8.20 -34.10 -11.82
C THR A 724 -8.20 -32.84 -12.69
N THR A 725 -8.86 -31.77 -12.25
CA THR A 725 -9.01 -30.53 -13.03
C THR A 725 -8.21 -29.36 -12.45
N LYS A 726 -7.92 -29.39 -11.14
CA LYS A 726 -7.14 -28.37 -10.42
C LYS A 726 -6.08 -29.02 -9.54
N PRO A 727 -5.05 -28.25 -9.11
CA PRO A 727 -4.14 -28.70 -8.05
C PRO A 727 -4.86 -29.06 -6.75
N PHE A 728 -5.84 -28.26 -6.33
CA PHE A 728 -6.76 -28.49 -5.20
C PHE A 728 -7.89 -27.44 -5.26
N GLU A 729 -9.03 -27.67 -4.61
CA GLU A 729 -10.08 -26.66 -4.46
C GLU A 729 -9.73 -25.59 -3.40
N PRO A 730 -9.72 -24.28 -3.75
CA PRO A 730 -9.39 -23.21 -2.82
C PRO A 730 -10.29 -23.14 -1.58
N GLU A 731 -11.59 -23.46 -1.72
CA GLU A 731 -12.54 -23.43 -0.60
C GLU A 731 -12.19 -24.46 0.48
N ILE A 732 -11.72 -25.65 0.08
CA ILE A 732 -11.29 -26.70 1.00
C ILE A 732 -10.01 -26.25 1.71
N ALA A 733 -9.04 -25.74 0.95
CA ALA A 733 -7.78 -25.25 1.49
C ALA A 733 -8.03 -24.11 2.51
N ASN A 734 -8.82 -23.11 2.18
CA ASN A 734 -9.11 -21.97 3.07
C ASN A 734 -9.82 -22.39 4.38
N LYS A 735 -10.53 -23.52 4.37
CA LYS A 735 -11.23 -24.04 5.55
C LYS A 735 -10.32 -24.84 6.47
N LEU A 736 -9.33 -25.54 5.91
CA LEU A 736 -8.51 -26.51 6.63
C LEU A 736 -7.07 -26.05 6.87
N MET A 737 -6.65 -24.99 6.19
CA MET A 737 -5.34 -24.34 6.37
C MET A 737 -5.45 -23.15 7.33
N PRO A 738 -4.35 -22.72 7.96
CA PRO A 738 -2.98 -23.26 7.87
C PRO A 738 -2.82 -24.64 8.51
N VAL A 739 -1.70 -25.32 8.25
CA VAL A 739 -1.34 -26.55 8.98
C VAL A 739 -1.12 -26.19 10.46
N ASP A 740 -1.89 -26.79 11.36
CA ASP A 740 -1.83 -26.49 12.80
C ASP A 740 -0.47 -26.84 13.43
N LEU A 741 0.12 -27.97 13.01
CA LEU A 741 1.41 -28.45 13.51
C LEU A 741 2.19 -29.12 12.37
N TYR A 742 3.36 -28.57 12.08
CA TYR A 742 4.28 -29.13 11.08
C TYR A 742 5.55 -29.65 11.77
N ILE A 743 5.84 -30.94 11.60
CA ILE A 743 6.99 -31.60 12.24
C ILE A 743 7.97 -32.04 11.15
N GLY A 744 9.17 -31.47 11.15
CA GLY A 744 10.22 -31.75 10.16
C GLY A 744 11.61 -31.43 10.70
N GLY A 745 12.65 -31.85 9.97
CA GLY A 745 14.04 -31.58 10.35
C GLY A 745 14.53 -30.19 9.90
N LEU A 746 15.50 -29.64 10.64
CA LEU A 746 16.08 -28.31 10.39
C LEU A 746 16.86 -28.22 9.07
N GLU A 747 17.22 -29.36 8.47
CA GLU A 747 17.89 -29.43 7.16
C GLU A 747 17.08 -28.79 6.02
N HIS A 748 15.77 -28.63 6.21
CA HIS A 748 14.86 -27.96 5.27
C HIS A 748 14.69 -26.46 5.56
N GLY A 749 15.49 -25.89 6.46
CA GLY A 749 15.35 -24.49 6.89
C GLY A 749 15.89 -23.43 5.92
N ASN A 750 16.67 -23.81 4.90
CA ASN A 750 17.27 -22.89 3.91
C ASN A 750 16.49 -22.83 2.61
#